data_AF-A0A957TQV4-F1
#
_entry.id   AF-A0A957TQV4-F1
#
_cell.length_a   1.000
_cell.length_b   1.000
_cell.length_c   1.000
_cell.angle_alpha   90.00
_cell.angle_beta   90.00
_cell.angle_gamma   90.00
#
_symmetry.space_group_name_H-M   'P 1'
#
loop_
_entity.id
_entity.type
_entity.pdbx_description
1 polymer ?
#
loop_
_entity_poly.entity_id
_entity_poly.type
_entity_poly.pdbx_seq_one_letter_code
_entity_poly.pdbx_strand_id
1 'polypeptide(L)'
;MINKQTFLHARNQLRVVSLLLLLPLVLSLSLPQAARAQESNRRCSGLLFSTEEDFRITRGELAGGSQIVSDGDLLAHPNFPAAGVELCARNRELLAVFDIEVDLGLDAVSVIDADAFLIAFSTELDDPKGRFSAGDLITTNGAVIPNRALMANFNQPLHYDIGLDALEFAGTPAAIRELMEKVRSAGREALAADPTLLLDLLNNLDVDILFSTEGTGYSPEQPSFLDGDLLSARRGAIMTPNADLLPFLPAGLPDRGVDYGLDAYAVGVDPIEAVSINLFSTELNSLEGHSTFTDGDLLQEGGSIFLPNWSLIQEWEPLANDLGLDALDYVEPSTQIACRLLQITRVNQIPVSQIDPMTGYARQDTMEPQNRPFGDWIVVEGQLPSPTNCPGFDVTHFEFRLEERELLTAAPEPWQPVSLPEWQVTAPAPFCILAPTVEYAPPSLDGWIPLARYWDVKNGCEPGLIVNAWRSSGDAHHELRIVLREIGSTIPSLVSREVRIRLDNTAPKASLVRSPDDDVQLTLSDSAGNELTDQCEITATNSLSDTVILLQGRARDNGQGSPTSGDEHFDHYDLHWSGGDLGGWDRIDLAPGEAPDFRSYTSGRSDLDDTGTLPPAATDVYLGQFNLDAEYRAVTGMAPRKCGYAIRLTVVDRTIVGYFVARRNAHGTSIGRTGQTQRTFCFTPAVTVE
;
A
#
# COMPACT_ATOMS: atom_id res chain seq x y z
N MET A 1 -48.14 -68.86 82.28
CA MET A 1 -46.80 -68.25 82.19
C MET A 1 -46.67 -67.68 80.80
N ILE A 2 -46.62 -66.35 80.69
CA ILE A 2 -47.03 -65.59 79.50
C ILE A 2 -45.83 -64.93 78.83
N ASN A 3 -45.70 -65.22 77.53
CA ASN A 3 -45.35 -64.35 76.39
C ASN A 3 -44.83 -62.92 76.64
N LYS A 4 -43.83 -62.49 75.85
CA LYS A 4 -43.84 -61.23 75.06
C LYS A 4 -42.54 -60.98 74.26
N GLN A 5 -42.69 -60.82 72.95
CA GLN A 5 -42.35 -59.66 72.11
C GLN A 5 -41.08 -58.79 72.37
N THR A 6 -40.37 -58.52 71.24
CA THR A 6 -39.58 -57.32 70.87
C THR A 6 -38.31 -56.96 71.64
N PHE A 7 -37.17 -56.89 70.92
CA PHE A 7 -36.35 -55.69 70.68
C PHE A 7 -34.97 -56.15 70.15
N LEU A 8 -34.70 -55.95 68.86
CA LEU A 8 -33.36 -56.13 68.30
C LEU A 8 -32.82 -54.75 67.94
N HIS A 9 -31.88 -54.31 68.76
CA HIS A 9 -31.10 -53.10 68.61
C HIS A 9 -29.61 -53.48 68.58
N ALA A 10 -28.88 -52.72 67.78
CA ALA A 10 -27.48 -52.35 67.98
C ALA A 10 -26.41 -53.44 67.83
N ARG A 11 -25.83 -53.51 66.63
CA ARG A 11 -24.39 -53.24 66.37
C ARG A 11 -24.03 -53.76 64.97
N ASN A 12 -24.13 -52.91 63.94
CA ASN A 12 -23.32 -52.97 62.71
C ASN A 12 -23.67 -51.87 61.68
N GLN A 13 -24.06 -50.67 62.12
CA GLN A 13 -24.44 -49.57 61.21
C GLN A 13 -23.76 -48.25 61.63
N LEU A 14 -22.46 -48.30 61.95
CA LEU A 14 -21.73 -47.10 62.40
C LEU A 14 -20.26 -47.06 61.92
N ARG A 15 -20.00 -47.46 60.66
CA ARG A 15 -18.73 -47.13 59.96
C ARG A 15 -18.88 -46.83 58.47
N VAL A 16 -20.06 -46.94 57.88
CA VAL A 16 -20.29 -46.67 56.44
C VAL A 16 -20.95 -45.30 56.19
N VAL A 17 -21.50 -44.65 57.22
CA VAL A 17 -22.27 -43.39 57.05
C VAL A 17 -21.41 -42.12 57.12
N SER A 18 -20.19 -42.18 57.67
CA SER A 18 -19.32 -40.98 57.74
C SER A 18 -18.46 -40.72 56.50
N LEU A 19 -18.41 -41.64 55.52
CA LEU A 19 -17.70 -41.42 54.25
C LEU A 19 -18.64 -41.00 53.11
N LEU A 20 -19.96 -41.10 53.30
CA LEU A 20 -20.98 -40.75 52.31
C LEU A 20 -21.61 -39.35 52.50
N LEU A 21 -21.24 -38.62 53.56
CA LEU A 21 -21.77 -37.29 53.89
C LEU A 21 -20.77 -36.14 53.66
N LEU A 22 -19.54 -36.44 53.23
CA LEU A 22 -18.54 -35.44 52.80
C LEU A 22 -18.38 -35.33 51.29
N LEU A 23 -19.03 -36.21 50.51
CA LEU A 23 -18.97 -36.21 49.05
C LEU A 23 -19.97 -35.24 48.34
N PRO A 24 -21.09 -34.76 48.94
CA PRO A 24 -21.96 -33.81 48.25
C PRO A 24 -21.61 -32.33 48.48
N LEU A 25 -20.63 -32.00 49.34
CA LEU A 25 -20.22 -30.59 49.60
C LEU A 25 -18.98 -30.15 48.80
N VAL A 26 -18.30 -31.05 48.10
CA VAL A 26 -17.17 -30.73 47.18
C VAL A 26 -17.62 -30.74 45.72
N LEU A 27 -18.86 -31.17 45.42
CA LEU A 27 -19.42 -31.21 44.06
C LEU A 27 -20.27 -29.98 43.68
N SER A 28 -20.31 -28.92 44.51
CA SER A 28 -21.17 -27.74 44.28
C SER A 28 -20.44 -26.47 43.82
N LEU A 29 -19.17 -26.54 43.42
CA LEU A 29 -18.37 -25.35 43.05
C LEU A 29 -17.58 -25.45 41.74
N SER A 30 -17.89 -26.41 40.86
CA SER A 30 -17.11 -26.59 39.62
C SER A 30 -18.00 -26.88 38.41
N LEU A 31 -18.70 -25.85 37.94
CA LEU A 31 -19.20 -25.65 36.57
C LEU A 31 -19.29 -24.11 36.34
N PRO A 32 -18.82 -23.53 35.23
CA PRO A 32 -17.71 -23.88 34.35
C PRO A 32 -16.68 -22.74 34.33
N GLN A 33 -15.52 -22.91 34.99
CA GLN A 33 -14.40 -21.96 34.83
C GLN A 33 -13.73 -22.09 33.45
N ALA A 34 -13.98 -23.20 32.75
CA ALA A 34 -13.51 -23.43 31.38
C ALA A 34 -14.26 -22.62 30.32
N ALA A 35 -15.53 -22.24 30.54
CA ALA A 35 -16.26 -21.37 29.60
C ALA A 35 -15.82 -19.90 29.74
N ARG A 36 -15.57 -19.44 30.97
CA ARG A 36 -15.02 -18.09 31.23
C ARG A 36 -13.53 -17.94 30.87
N ALA A 37 -12.77 -19.03 30.81
CA ALA A 37 -11.38 -18.98 30.36
C ALA A 37 -11.24 -18.85 28.82
N GLN A 38 -12.33 -19.10 28.07
CA GLN A 38 -12.37 -18.93 26.61
C GLN A 38 -12.88 -17.53 26.20
N GLU A 39 -13.68 -16.87 27.05
CA GLU A 39 -14.09 -15.46 26.85
C GLU A 39 -12.92 -14.46 26.95
N SER A 40 -11.86 -14.76 27.73
CA SER A 40 -10.76 -13.82 27.99
C SER A 40 -9.67 -13.77 26.91
N ASN A 41 -9.87 -14.40 25.75
CA ASN A 41 -8.84 -14.51 24.71
C ASN A 41 -9.37 -14.21 23.30
N ARG A 42 -10.59 -13.69 23.16
CA ARG A 42 -11.13 -13.27 21.87
C ARG A 42 -10.46 -11.96 21.44
N ARG A 43 -9.78 -12.00 20.29
CA ARG A 43 -9.10 -10.85 19.70
C ARG A 43 -9.92 -10.33 18.53
N CYS A 44 -11.04 -9.69 18.85
CA CYS A 44 -11.85 -8.97 17.88
C CYS A 44 -11.27 -7.56 17.73
N SER A 45 -10.07 -7.49 17.18
CA SER A 45 -9.31 -6.25 16.96
C SER A 45 -8.59 -6.28 15.62
N GLY A 46 -8.20 -5.12 15.11
CA GLY A 46 -7.61 -4.94 13.79
C GLY A 46 -8.68 -4.81 12.72
N LEU A 47 -8.37 -5.31 11.53
CA LEU A 47 -9.35 -5.44 10.44
C LEU A 47 -10.20 -6.69 10.72
N LEU A 48 -11.50 -6.53 10.80
CA LEU A 48 -12.47 -7.60 11.05
C LEU A 48 -13.32 -7.80 9.80
N PHE A 49 -13.63 -9.04 9.47
CA PHE A 49 -14.41 -9.31 8.26
C PHE A 49 -15.14 -10.66 8.31
N SER A 50 -16.16 -10.81 7.47
CA SER A 50 -16.75 -12.10 7.08
C SER A 50 -16.56 -12.33 5.58
N THR A 51 -16.67 -13.57 5.14
CA THR A 51 -16.66 -13.95 3.71
C THR A 51 -18.06 -14.29 3.26
N GLU A 52 -18.36 -14.14 1.98
CA GLU A 52 -19.64 -14.53 1.37
C GLU A 52 -19.84 -16.05 1.34
N GLU A 53 -18.74 -16.78 1.19
CA GLU A 53 -18.79 -18.22 0.98
C GLU A 53 -18.14 -19.00 2.12
N ASP A 54 -18.84 -20.04 2.57
CA ASP A 54 -18.29 -21.10 3.40
C ASP A 54 -17.01 -21.68 2.78
N PHE A 55 -15.95 -21.84 3.58
CA PHE A 55 -14.72 -22.44 3.09
C PHE A 55 -14.03 -23.38 4.05
N ARG A 56 -13.22 -24.25 3.46
CA ARG A 56 -12.43 -25.23 4.18
C ARG A 56 -10.97 -24.80 4.28
N ILE A 57 -10.46 -24.72 5.50
CA ILE A 57 -9.03 -24.51 5.74
C ILE A 57 -8.25 -25.80 5.48
N THR A 58 -7.12 -25.71 4.79
CA THR A 58 -6.26 -26.88 4.52
C THR A 58 -5.08 -26.99 5.49
N ARG A 59 -4.83 -25.93 6.25
CA ARG A 59 -3.77 -25.86 7.26
C ARG A 59 -4.31 -25.47 8.63
N GLY A 60 -3.98 -26.29 9.63
CA GLY A 60 -4.43 -26.09 11.01
C GLY A 60 -5.81 -26.68 11.30
N GLU A 61 -6.34 -26.35 12.48
CA GLU A 61 -7.69 -26.67 12.92
C GLU A 61 -8.24 -25.48 13.70
N LEU A 62 -9.50 -25.16 13.48
CA LEU A 62 -10.19 -24.13 14.26
C LEU A 62 -10.51 -24.68 15.66
N ALA A 63 -10.84 -23.78 16.59
CA ALA A 63 -11.29 -24.16 17.92
C ALA A 63 -12.46 -25.18 17.83
N GLY A 64 -12.28 -26.35 18.46
CA GLY A 64 -13.24 -27.46 18.40
C GLY A 64 -12.99 -28.50 17.30
N GLY A 65 -11.90 -28.39 16.53
CA GLY A 65 -11.50 -29.37 15.51
C GLY A 65 -12.25 -29.26 14.19
N SER A 66 -13.00 -28.17 13.98
CA SER A 66 -13.60 -27.88 12.68
C SER A 66 -12.52 -27.41 11.69
N GLN A 67 -12.70 -27.78 10.43
CA GLN A 67 -11.93 -27.23 9.30
C GLN A 67 -12.77 -26.30 8.42
N ILE A 68 -14.02 -26.05 8.79
CA ILE A 68 -14.94 -25.18 8.06
C ILE A 68 -15.03 -23.85 8.81
N VAL A 69 -14.81 -22.78 8.07
CA VAL A 69 -15.16 -21.40 8.39
C VAL A 69 -16.46 -21.16 7.64
N SER A 70 -17.49 -20.69 8.33
CA SER A 70 -18.70 -20.30 7.62
C SER A 70 -18.73 -18.83 7.24
N ASP A 71 -19.58 -18.52 6.28
CA ASP A 71 -19.98 -17.17 5.87
C ASP A 71 -20.52 -16.31 7.04
N GLY A 72 -20.98 -16.94 8.13
CA GLY A 72 -21.41 -16.26 9.35
C GLY A 72 -20.32 -16.07 10.42
N ASP A 73 -19.08 -16.53 10.21
CA ASP A 73 -17.99 -16.43 11.16
C ASP A 73 -17.23 -15.09 11.05
N LEU A 74 -17.13 -14.36 12.16
CA LEU A 74 -16.34 -13.12 12.21
C LEU A 74 -14.85 -13.42 12.35
N LEU A 75 -14.08 -13.04 11.34
CA LEU A 75 -12.64 -13.18 11.26
C LEU A 75 -11.93 -11.90 11.69
N ALA A 76 -10.69 -12.04 12.14
CA ALA A 76 -9.86 -10.93 12.58
C ALA A 76 -8.46 -11.03 11.99
N HIS A 77 -7.98 -9.89 11.50
CA HIS A 77 -6.61 -9.65 11.13
C HIS A 77 -5.98 -8.67 12.14
N PRO A 78 -5.63 -9.12 13.36
CA PRO A 78 -5.22 -8.28 14.48
C PRO A 78 -3.97 -7.43 14.20
N ASN A 79 -3.04 -7.96 13.41
CA ASN A 79 -1.76 -7.30 13.13
C ASN A 79 -1.73 -6.61 11.77
N PHE A 80 -2.88 -6.42 11.13
CA PHE A 80 -2.98 -5.84 9.81
C PHE A 80 -2.06 -4.60 9.64
N PRO A 81 -1.17 -4.54 8.61
CA PRO A 81 -1.04 -5.44 7.46
C PRO A 81 -0.08 -6.62 7.61
N ALA A 82 0.46 -6.89 8.80
CA ALA A 82 1.31 -8.05 9.02
C ALA A 82 0.50 -9.34 9.18
N ALA A 83 1.05 -10.44 8.69
CA ALA A 83 0.49 -11.80 8.77
C ALA A 83 -0.13 -12.15 10.15
N GLY A 84 -1.26 -12.83 10.11
CA GLY A 84 -2.02 -13.38 11.22
C GLY A 84 -3.51 -13.14 11.03
N VAL A 85 -4.24 -14.16 10.56
CA VAL A 85 -5.70 -14.22 10.51
C VAL A 85 -6.18 -15.24 11.53
N GLU A 86 -7.11 -14.81 12.39
CA GLU A 86 -7.68 -15.62 13.44
C GLU A 86 -9.21 -15.51 13.48
N LEU A 87 -9.86 -16.52 14.04
CA LEU A 87 -11.30 -16.51 14.27
C LEU A 87 -11.61 -15.63 15.49
N CYS A 88 -12.32 -14.52 15.30
CA CYS A 88 -12.78 -13.66 16.39
C CYS A 88 -14.03 -14.23 17.07
N ALA A 89 -15.04 -14.59 16.28
CA ALA A 89 -16.28 -15.19 16.77
C ALA A 89 -16.89 -16.14 15.75
N ARG A 90 -17.55 -17.19 16.23
CA ARG A 90 -18.40 -18.03 15.36
C ARG A 90 -19.79 -17.41 15.18
N ASN A 91 -20.49 -17.73 14.10
CA ASN A 91 -21.88 -17.30 13.91
C ASN A 91 -22.77 -17.64 15.12
N ARG A 92 -22.70 -18.90 15.59
CA ARG A 92 -23.41 -19.36 16.80
C ARG A 92 -23.05 -18.60 18.07
N GLU A 93 -21.85 -18.02 18.15
CA GLU A 93 -21.40 -17.25 19.31
C GLU A 93 -21.96 -15.83 19.27
N LEU A 94 -22.07 -15.24 18.07
CA LEU A 94 -22.78 -13.97 17.84
C LEU A 94 -24.27 -14.12 18.17
N LEU A 95 -24.89 -15.22 17.74
CA LEU A 95 -26.31 -15.49 17.92
C LEU A 95 -26.69 -16.13 19.27
N ALA A 96 -25.74 -16.35 20.18
CA ALA A 96 -25.94 -17.14 21.39
C ALA A 96 -27.08 -16.62 22.29
N VAL A 97 -27.25 -15.30 22.40
CA VAL A 97 -28.33 -14.67 23.20
C VAL A 97 -29.72 -14.98 22.65
N PHE A 98 -29.79 -15.33 21.37
CA PHE A 98 -31.01 -15.72 20.68
C PHE A 98 -31.18 -17.24 20.60
N ASP A 99 -30.37 -18.11 21.21
CA ASP A 99 -30.63 -19.56 21.19
C ASP A 99 -30.88 -20.09 19.75
N ILE A 100 -29.98 -19.73 18.84
CA ILE A 100 -29.94 -20.15 17.43
C ILE A 100 -28.70 -21.02 17.26
N GLU A 101 -28.88 -22.22 16.71
CA GLU A 101 -27.81 -23.21 16.51
C GLU A 101 -27.46 -23.43 15.04
N VAL A 102 -28.23 -22.85 14.12
CA VAL A 102 -27.98 -22.89 12.68
C VAL A 102 -27.18 -21.65 12.28
N ASP A 103 -26.42 -21.79 11.19
CA ASP A 103 -25.79 -20.64 10.56
C ASP A 103 -26.83 -19.77 9.90
N LEU A 104 -26.72 -18.45 10.07
CA LEU A 104 -27.57 -17.47 9.42
C LEU A 104 -26.79 -16.49 8.54
N GLY A 105 -25.49 -16.70 8.32
CA GLY A 105 -24.64 -15.72 7.60
C GLY A 105 -24.33 -14.48 8.45
N LEU A 106 -23.54 -13.57 7.90
CA LEU A 106 -23.13 -12.32 8.51
C LEU A 106 -22.86 -11.24 7.45
N ASP A 107 -23.84 -10.34 7.27
CA ASP A 107 -23.85 -9.36 6.16
C ASP A 107 -23.46 -7.95 6.60
N ALA A 108 -23.36 -7.73 7.90
CA ALA A 108 -22.89 -6.45 8.42
C ALA A 108 -22.37 -6.64 9.82
N VAL A 109 -21.33 -5.90 10.19
CA VAL A 109 -20.75 -6.00 11.53
C VAL A 109 -20.17 -4.67 12.00
N SER A 110 -20.30 -4.40 13.29
CA SER A 110 -19.57 -3.34 13.98
C SER A 110 -19.35 -3.73 15.43
N VAL A 111 -18.10 -3.76 15.85
CA VAL A 111 -17.67 -4.14 17.19
C VAL A 111 -17.61 -2.90 18.07
N ILE A 112 -18.65 -2.76 18.90
CA ILE A 112 -18.83 -1.61 19.79
C ILE A 112 -17.88 -1.67 21.01
N ASP A 113 -17.68 -2.88 21.55
CA ASP A 113 -16.81 -3.11 22.71
C ASP A 113 -16.29 -4.56 22.67
N ALA A 114 -15.09 -4.76 22.12
CA ALA A 114 -14.49 -6.08 21.99
C ALA A 114 -14.28 -6.78 23.34
N ASP A 115 -13.90 -6.04 24.39
CA ASP A 115 -13.65 -6.57 25.73
C ASP A 115 -14.94 -7.06 26.39
N ALA A 116 -16.04 -6.33 26.18
CA ALA A 116 -17.37 -6.74 26.64
C ALA A 116 -18.07 -7.72 25.69
N PHE A 117 -17.43 -8.07 24.57
CA PHE A 117 -18.01 -8.82 23.46
C PHE A 117 -19.36 -8.25 23.02
N LEU A 118 -19.47 -6.92 22.96
CA LEU A 118 -20.63 -6.20 22.43
C LEU A 118 -20.40 -5.92 20.95
N ILE A 119 -21.02 -6.75 20.12
CA ILE A 119 -20.92 -6.69 18.66
C ILE A 119 -22.33 -6.47 18.14
N ALA A 120 -22.48 -5.50 17.24
CA ALA A 120 -23.69 -5.26 16.48
C ALA A 120 -23.50 -5.83 15.07
N PHE A 121 -24.54 -6.45 14.54
CA PHE A 121 -24.45 -7.17 13.27
C PHE A 121 -25.82 -7.40 12.63
N SER A 122 -25.82 -7.75 11.35
CA SER A 122 -26.98 -8.29 10.61
C SER A 122 -26.69 -9.72 10.15
N THR A 123 -27.68 -10.40 9.57
CA THR A 123 -27.56 -11.79 9.10
C THR A 123 -28.28 -11.96 7.77
N GLU A 124 -27.74 -12.76 6.87
CA GLU A 124 -28.34 -13.14 5.58
C GLU A 124 -29.74 -13.72 5.71
N LEU A 125 -29.96 -14.50 6.78
CA LEU A 125 -31.19 -15.26 6.95
C LEU A 125 -32.00 -14.82 8.17
N ASP A 126 -33.32 -14.76 7.98
CA ASP A 126 -34.28 -14.57 9.07
C ASP A 126 -34.11 -15.61 10.19
N ASP A 127 -34.31 -15.19 11.45
CA ASP A 127 -34.43 -16.14 12.56
C ASP A 127 -35.61 -17.09 12.32
N PRO A 128 -35.41 -18.42 12.34
CA PRO A 128 -36.48 -19.39 12.12
C PRO A 128 -37.64 -19.29 13.13
N LYS A 129 -37.42 -18.66 14.29
CA LYS A 129 -38.45 -18.41 15.32
C LYS A 129 -39.11 -17.02 15.19
N GLY A 130 -38.72 -16.21 14.21
CA GLY A 130 -39.31 -14.91 13.88
C GLY A 130 -39.03 -13.80 14.89
N ARG A 131 -37.92 -13.87 15.64
CA ARG A 131 -37.56 -12.85 16.65
C ARG A 131 -36.88 -11.63 16.03
N PHE A 132 -36.19 -11.82 14.92
CA PHE A 132 -35.61 -10.79 14.06
C PHE A 132 -35.64 -11.31 12.61
N SER A 133 -35.38 -10.43 11.66
CA SER A 133 -35.25 -10.72 10.23
C SER A 133 -33.90 -10.24 9.69
N ALA A 134 -33.57 -10.60 8.45
CA ALA A 134 -32.25 -10.36 7.85
C ALA A 134 -31.85 -8.87 7.81
N GLY A 135 -32.80 -7.94 7.64
CA GLY A 135 -32.54 -6.50 7.69
C GLY A 135 -32.61 -5.86 9.09
N ASP A 136 -32.83 -6.65 10.16
CA ASP A 136 -32.83 -6.14 11.54
C ASP A 136 -31.38 -6.07 12.08
N LEU A 137 -30.97 -4.91 12.59
CA LEU A 137 -29.69 -4.76 13.29
C LEU A 137 -29.79 -5.37 14.70
N ILE A 138 -29.03 -6.44 14.95
CA ILE A 138 -29.00 -7.16 16.22
C ILE A 138 -27.66 -7.00 16.94
N THR A 139 -27.63 -7.37 18.22
CA THR A 139 -26.40 -7.32 19.02
C THR A 139 -26.26 -8.54 19.92
N THR A 140 -25.02 -8.86 20.27
CA THR A 140 -24.67 -9.97 21.20
C THR A 140 -25.25 -9.79 22.62
N ASN A 141 -25.69 -8.59 23.00
CA ASN A 141 -26.39 -8.35 24.27
C ASN A 141 -27.93 -8.51 24.17
N GLY A 142 -28.45 -8.82 22.99
CA GLY A 142 -29.87 -9.05 22.73
C GLY A 142 -30.68 -7.80 22.37
N ALA A 143 -30.04 -6.65 22.12
CA ALA A 143 -30.72 -5.51 21.50
C ALA A 143 -31.06 -5.85 20.03
N VAL A 144 -32.23 -5.40 19.58
CA VAL A 144 -32.70 -5.56 18.19
C VAL A 144 -33.32 -4.25 17.74
N ILE A 145 -32.76 -3.66 16.69
CA ILE A 145 -33.30 -2.50 15.98
C ILE A 145 -33.91 -3.01 14.69
N PRO A 146 -35.24 -2.97 14.54
CA PRO A 146 -35.85 -3.54 13.36
C PRO A 146 -35.56 -2.69 12.11
N ASN A 147 -35.50 -3.32 10.92
CA ASN A 147 -35.21 -2.63 9.65
C ASN A 147 -36.09 -1.38 9.47
N ARG A 148 -37.39 -1.50 9.76
CA ARG A 148 -38.35 -0.39 9.69
C ARG A 148 -38.02 0.81 10.58
N ALA A 149 -37.29 0.62 11.68
CA ALA A 149 -36.84 1.71 12.53
C ALA A 149 -35.58 2.38 11.97
N LEU A 150 -34.65 1.61 11.39
CA LEU A 150 -33.49 2.16 10.67
C LEU A 150 -33.95 3.01 9.47
N MET A 151 -34.94 2.50 8.73
CA MET A 151 -35.48 3.13 7.51
C MET A 151 -36.54 4.21 7.76
N ALA A 152 -36.79 4.58 9.02
CA ALA A 152 -37.90 5.46 9.40
C ALA A 152 -37.91 6.81 8.66
N ASN A 153 -36.73 7.39 8.41
CA ASN A 153 -36.60 8.67 7.72
C ASN A 153 -36.61 8.56 6.19
N PHE A 154 -36.51 7.36 5.62
CA PHE A 154 -36.47 7.13 4.17
C PHE A 154 -37.85 6.88 3.55
N ASN A 155 -38.93 6.97 4.34
CA ASN A 155 -40.33 6.80 3.91
C ASN A 155 -40.62 5.47 3.18
N GLN A 156 -39.95 4.39 3.56
CA GLN A 156 -40.17 3.06 2.99
C GLN A 156 -41.50 2.45 3.50
N PRO A 157 -42.12 1.53 2.74
CA PRO A 157 -43.30 0.79 3.22
C PRO A 157 -42.99 -0.02 4.48
N LEU A 158 -43.96 -0.13 5.38
CA LEU A 158 -43.80 -0.80 6.69
C LEU A 158 -43.44 -2.30 6.64
N HIS A 159 -43.59 -2.95 5.49
CA HIS A 159 -43.30 -4.37 5.29
C HIS A 159 -42.08 -4.59 4.39
N TYR A 160 -41.40 -3.51 4.02
CA TYR A 160 -40.23 -3.56 3.19
C TYR A 160 -39.03 -3.78 4.10
N ASP A 161 -38.65 -5.04 4.19
CA ASP A 161 -37.44 -5.49 4.85
C ASP A 161 -36.42 -5.75 3.74
N ILE A 162 -35.33 -5.01 3.80
CA ILE A 162 -34.26 -5.00 2.83
C ILE A 162 -33.00 -5.20 3.67
N GLY A 163 -32.23 -6.26 3.38
CA GLY A 163 -31.07 -6.69 4.17
C GLY A 163 -30.11 -5.56 4.50
N LEU A 164 -29.14 -5.82 5.39
CA LEU A 164 -28.10 -4.83 5.70
C LEU A 164 -26.75 -5.39 5.30
N ASP A 165 -26.07 -4.69 4.41
CA ASP A 165 -24.80 -5.14 3.81
C ASP A 165 -23.58 -4.39 4.40
N ALA A 166 -23.85 -3.34 5.16
CA ALA A 166 -22.81 -2.56 5.79
C ALA A 166 -23.33 -1.93 7.08
N LEU A 167 -22.42 -1.75 8.05
CA LEU A 167 -22.75 -1.15 9.32
C LEU A 167 -21.55 -0.39 9.89
N GLU A 168 -21.77 0.86 10.27
CA GLU A 168 -20.79 1.66 11.02
C GLU A 168 -21.48 2.58 12.01
N PHE A 169 -20.92 2.74 13.22
CA PHE A 169 -21.45 3.67 14.22
C PHE A 169 -20.64 4.96 14.29
N ALA A 170 -21.27 6.09 13.95
CA ALA A 170 -20.66 7.39 14.15
C ALA A 170 -21.06 7.97 15.52
N GLY A 171 -20.12 8.00 16.46
CA GLY A 171 -20.35 8.57 17.79
C GLY A 171 -19.26 8.21 18.79
N THR A 172 -19.38 8.66 20.03
CA THR A 172 -18.44 8.23 21.08
C THR A 172 -18.74 6.81 21.54
N PRO A 173 -17.73 5.98 21.88
CA PRO A 173 -17.97 4.60 22.36
C PRO A 173 -18.87 4.53 23.61
N ALA A 174 -18.87 5.57 24.45
CA ALA A 174 -19.77 5.64 25.60
C ALA A 174 -21.22 5.86 25.17
N ALA A 175 -21.46 6.76 24.21
CA ALA A 175 -22.80 7.05 23.70
C ALA A 175 -23.38 5.87 22.90
N ILE A 176 -22.55 5.18 22.10
CA ILE A 176 -22.97 3.99 21.35
C ILE A 176 -23.37 2.86 22.31
N ARG A 177 -22.57 2.61 23.36
CA ARG A 177 -22.94 1.63 24.41
C ARG A 177 -24.23 2.01 25.14
N GLU A 178 -24.42 3.29 25.45
CA GLU A 178 -25.67 3.78 26.05
C GLU A 178 -26.87 3.59 25.10
N LEU A 179 -26.69 3.85 23.80
CA LEU A 179 -27.70 3.64 22.78
C LEU A 179 -28.15 2.17 22.77
N MET A 180 -27.21 1.23 22.68
CA MET A 180 -27.53 -0.21 22.64
C MET A 180 -28.28 -0.67 23.90
N GLU A 181 -27.91 -0.15 25.07
CA GLU A 181 -28.61 -0.50 26.32
C GLU A 181 -30.04 0.07 26.36
N LYS A 182 -30.26 1.27 25.81
CA LYS A 182 -31.61 1.85 25.70
C LYS A 182 -32.48 1.12 24.67
N VAL A 183 -31.91 0.75 23.53
CA VAL A 183 -32.55 -0.09 22.51
C VAL A 183 -32.97 -1.43 23.13
N ARG A 184 -32.05 -2.12 23.81
CA ARG A 184 -32.32 -3.38 24.51
C ARG A 184 -33.45 -3.24 25.53
N SER A 185 -33.46 -2.15 26.28
CA SER A 185 -34.46 -1.87 27.31
C SER A 185 -35.84 -1.54 26.74
N ALA A 186 -35.90 -0.83 25.61
CA ALA A 186 -37.14 -0.56 24.89
C ALA A 186 -37.73 -1.84 24.27
N GLY A 187 -36.84 -2.67 23.70
CA GLY A 187 -37.19 -3.91 23.02
C GLY A 187 -37.67 -3.68 21.59
N ARG A 188 -37.49 -4.71 20.74
CA ARG A 188 -37.83 -4.70 19.32
C ARG A 188 -39.23 -4.15 19.09
N GLU A 189 -40.25 -4.76 19.69
CA GLU A 189 -41.66 -4.42 19.44
C GLU A 189 -42.00 -2.95 19.70
N ALA A 190 -41.33 -2.29 20.66
CA ALA A 190 -41.55 -0.87 20.93
C ALA A 190 -40.99 0.00 19.81
N LEU A 191 -39.73 -0.22 19.40
CA LEU A 191 -39.08 0.47 18.28
C LEU A 191 -39.82 0.22 16.96
N ALA A 192 -40.33 -0.99 16.83
CA ALA A 192 -41.06 -1.44 15.69
C ALA A 192 -42.43 -0.70 15.63
N ALA A 193 -43.18 -0.64 16.74
CA ALA A 193 -44.46 0.06 16.81
C ALA A 193 -44.33 1.59 16.70
N ASP A 194 -43.23 2.15 17.18
CA ASP A 194 -42.92 3.58 17.12
C ASP A 194 -41.46 3.81 16.63
N PRO A 195 -41.24 3.88 15.30
CA PRO A 195 -39.93 4.13 14.74
C PRO A 195 -39.28 5.45 15.17
N THR A 196 -40.08 6.43 15.62
CA THR A 196 -39.53 7.73 16.09
C THR A 196 -38.72 7.58 17.37
N LEU A 197 -38.94 6.51 18.14
CA LEU A 197 -38.17 6.21 19.33
C LEU A 197 -36.68 6.03 19.03
N LEU A 198 -36.32 5.36 17.92
CA LEU A 198 -34.91 5.22 17.54
C LEU A 198 -34.31 6.59 17.22
N LEU A 199 -35.02 7.40 16.44
CA LEU A 199 -34.56 8.74 16.03
C LEU A 199 -34.33 9.64 17.24
N ASP A 200 -35.22 9.59 18.23
CA ASP A 200 -35.04 10.31 19.49
C ASP A 200 -33.80 9.85 20.23
N LEU A 201 -33.52 8.55 20.28
CA LEU A 201 -32.32 8.01 20.92
C LEU A 201 -31.04 8.46 20.20
N LEU A 202 -30.99 8.35 18.87
CA LEU A 202 -29.87 8.78 18.04
C LEU A 202 -29.58 10.28 18.21
N ASN A 203 -30.62 11.11 18.18
CA ASN A 203 -30.47 12.55 18.35
C ASN A 203 -30.05 12.95 19.78
N ASN A 204 -30.60 12.31 20.81
CA ASN A 204 -30.29 12.64 22.19
C ASN A 204 -28.88 12.21 22.62
N LEU A 205 -28.36 11.13 22.03
CA LEU A 205 -27.03 10.60 22.33
C LEU A 205 -25.94 11.12 21.38
N ASP A 206 -26.33 11.88 20.36
CA ASP A 206 -25.44 12.33 19.28
C ASP A 206 -24.70 11.16 18.60
N VAL A 207 -25.45 10.10 18.30
CA VAL A 207 -24.98 8.89 17.61
C VAL A 207 -25.70 8.77 16.27
N ASP A 208 -24.99 8.36 15.24
CA ASP A 208 -25.57 7.92 13.96
C ASP A 208 -25.28 6.43 13.72
N ILE A 209 -26.15 5.80 12.94
CA ILE A 209 -25.94 4.46 12.41
C ILE A 209 -25.84 4.63 10.91
N LEU A 210 -24.66 4.35 10.38
CA LEU A 210 -24.39 4.32 8.95
C LEU A 210 -24.57 2.89 8.47
N PHE A 211 -25.22 2.70 7.33
CA PHE A 211 -25.51 1.36 6.82
C PHE A 211 -25.73 1.36 5.31
N SER A 212 -25.57 0.20 4.68
CA SER A 212 -26.03 -0.08 3.31
C SER A 212 -27.14 -1.13 3.36
N THR A 213 -27.78 -1.40 2.21
CA THR A 213 -28.86 -2.38 2.09
C THR A 213 -28.74 -3.18 0.81
N GLU A 214 -29.11 -4.47 0.86
CA GLU A 214 -29.18 -5.47 -0.22
C GLU A 214 -30.11 -5.11 -1.41
N GLY A 215 -30.66 -3.90 -1.41
CA GLY A 215 -31.52 -3.50 -2.51
C GLY A 215 -31.83 -2.02 -2.56
N THR A 216 -32.42 -1.64 -3.68
CA THR A 216 -32.81 -0.26 -3.98
C THR A 216 -34.14 0.10 -3.30
N GLY A 217 -34.28 1.33 -2.81
CA GLY A 217 -35.52 1.79 -2.16
C GLY A 217 -36.78 1.60 -3.02
N TYR A 218 -37.92 1.34 -2.37
CA TYR A 218 -39.19 0.79 -2.91
C TYR A 218 -39.81 1.48 -4.15
N SER A 219 -39.31 2.62 -4.61
CA SER A 219 -39.84 3.37 -5.75
C SER A 219 -39.05 3.03 -7.03
N PRO A 220 -39.52 2.11 -7.90
CA PRO A 220 -38.68 1.56 -8.98
C PRO A 220 -38.39 2.57 -10.10
N GLU A 221 -39.21 3.62 -10.22
CA GLU A 221 -39.04 4.67 -11.22
C GLU A 221 -38.17 5.83 -10.71
N GLN A 222 -38.10 6.01 -9.38
CA GLN A 222 -37.38 7.09 -8.70
C GLN A 222 -37.03 6.64 -7.27
N PRO A 223 -36.03 5.78 -7.09
CA PRO A 223 -35.71 5.26 -5.78
C PRO A 223 -35.17 6.37 -4.87
N SER A 224 -35.44 6.25 -3.57
CA SER A 224 -34.96 7.22 -2.55
C SER A 224 -33.47 7.09 -2.25
N PHE A 225 -32.92 5.90 -2.51
CA PHE A 225 -31.53 5.49 -2.41
C PHE A 225 -31.37 4.24 -3.29
N LEU A 226 -30.15 4.00 -3.75
CA LEU A 226 -29.75 2.80 -4.47
C LEU A 226 -29.18 1.78 -3.49
N ASP A 227 -29.09 0.54 -3.93
CA ASP A 227 -28.21 -0.41 -3.25
C ASP A 227 -26.75 0.09 -3.43
N GLY A 228 -25.88 -0.29 -2.51
CA GLY A 228 -24.54 0.26 -2.39
C GLY A 228 -24.42 1.73 -1.93
N ASP A 229 -25.53 2.45 -1.70
CA ASP A 229 -25.48 3.78 -1.08
C ASP A 229 -25.23 3.65 0.43
N LEU A 230 -24.25 4.40 0.95
CA LEU A 230 -24.07 4.51 2.40
C LEU A 230 -25.09 5.49 2.98
N LEU A 231 -25.99 5.00 3.83
CA LEU A 231 -27.13 5.72 4.39
C LEU A 231 -26.89 6.14 5.83
N SER A 232 -27.55 7.21 6.28
CA SER A 232 -27.59 7.65 7.69
C SER A 232 -29.00 7.47 8.27
N ALA A 233 -29.12 6.62 9.29
CA ALA A 233 -30.39 6.41 10.00
C ALA A 233 -30.88 7.69 10.68
N ARG A 234 -29.96 8.44 11.33
CA ARG A 234 -30.31 9.66 12.07
C ARG A 234 -30.77 10.78 11.14
N ARG A 235 -30.09 10.97 9.99
CA ARG A 235 -30.36 12.08 9.07
C ARG A 235 -31.40 11.75 8.01
N GLY A 236 -31.61 10.48 7.69
CA GLY A 236 -32.45 10.08 6.55
C GLY A 236 -31.88 10.55 5.22
N ALA A 237 -30.56 10.46 5.07
CA ALA A 237 -29.83 10.97 3.93
C ALA A 237 -28.80 9.94 3.45
N ILE A 238 -28.52 9.98 2.14
CA ILE A 238 -27.37 9.31 1.55
C ILE A 238 -26.12 10.10 1.99
N MET A 239 -25.22 9.43 2.70
CA MET A 239 -23.95 9.98 3.15
C MET A 239 -22.92 9.92 2.04
N THR A 240 -22.84 8.78 1.36
CA THR A 240 -21.96 8.55 0.21
C THR A 240 -22.72 7.74 -0.84
N PRO A 241 -23.01 8.31 -2.02
CA PRO A 241 -23.60 7.56 -3.12
C PRO A 241 -22.64 6.48 -3.65
N ASN A 242 -23.17 5.35 -4.11
CA ASN A 242 -22.36 4.28 -4.74
C ASN A 242 -21.48 4.84 -5.90
N ALA A 243 -22.04 5.76 -6.68
CA ALA A 243 -21.32 6.43 -7.78
C ALA A 243 -20.09 7.23 -7.34
N ASP A 244 -20.05 7.71 -6.09
CA ASP A 244 -18.90 8.43 -5.53
C ASP A 244 -17.84 7.45 -4.99
N LEU A 245 -18.25 6.26 -4.51
CA LEU A 245 -17.33 5.18 -4.12
C LEU A 245 -16.58 4.61 -5.35
N LEU A 246 -17.28 4.46 -6.48
CA LEU A 246 -16.79 3.81 -7.71
C LEU A 246 -16.88 4.72 -8.96
N PRO A 247 -16.20 5.88 -8.99
CA PRO A 247 -16.41 6.91 -10.02
C PRO A 247 -15.90 6.53 -11.43
N PHE A 248 -15.13 5.44 -11.57
CA PHE A 248 -14.47 5.05 -12.82
C PHE A 248 -15.17 3.92 -13.59
N LEU A 249 -16.21 3.30 -13.02
CA LEU A 249 -16.88 2.15 -13.64
C LEU A 249 -17.85 2.60 -14.74
N PRO A 250 -17.94 1.86 -15.87
CA PRO A 250 -18.77 2.26 -16.99
C PRO A 250 -20.24 2.27 -16.59
N ALA A 251 -20.81 3.44 -16.79
CA ALA A 251 -22.16 3.81 -16.47
C ALA A 251 -23.19 2.81 -17.13
N GLY A 252 -24.13 2.25 -16.33
CA GLY A 252 -25.14 1.22 -16.69
C GLY A 252 -26.54 1.64 -17.24
N LEU A 253 -27.38 2.48 -16.60
CA LEU A 253 -28.61 3.13 -17.14
C LEU A 253 -28.98 4.46 -16.42
N PRO A 254 -29.51 5.51 -17.08
CA PRO A 254 -29.17 6.96 -16.95
C PRO A 254 -28.78 7.59 -15.58
N ASP A 255 -29.13 6.94 -14.46
CA ASP A 255 -28.92 7.30 -13.05
C ASP A 255 -28.48 6.09 -12.14
N ARG A 256 -27.38 5.33 -12.37
CA ARG A 256 -27.27 3.97 -12.98
C ARG A 256 -26.88 2.89 -11.94
N GLY A 257 -27.59 1.78 -11.62
CA GLY A 257 -28.49 0.92 -12.42
C GLY A 257 -27.89 -0.45 -12.80
N VAL A 258 -26.65 -0.73 -12.36
CA VAL A 258 -26.07 -2.06 -12.11
C VAL A 258 -25.37 -1.85 -10.79
N ASP A 259 -26.03 -2.28 -9.71
CA ASP A 259 -25.55 -2.06 -8.37
C ASP A 259 -24.31 -2.93 -8.18
N TYR A 260 -23.18 -2.32 -7.85
CA TYR A 260 -22.05 -3.14 -7.43
C TYR A 260 -22.28 -3.68 -6.02
N GLY A 261 -23.30 -3.24 -5.29
CA GLY A 261 -23.48 -3.55 -3.87
C GLY A 261 -22.47 -2.81 -3.01
N LEU A 262 -22.78 -2.66 -1.72
CA LEU A 262 -21.82 -2.28 -0.68
C LEU A 262 -21.91 -3.30 0.44
N ASP A 263 -21.31 -4.45 0.18
CA ASP A 263 -21.31 -5.69 0.97
C ASP A 263 -20.42 -5.62 2.20
N ALA A 264 -19.59 -4.59 2.27
CA ALA A 264 -18.76 -4.36 3.42
C ALA A 264 -18.36 -2.89 3.47
N TYR A 265 -18.38 -2.28 4.65
CA TYR A 265 -17.89 -0.92 4.84
C TYR A 265 -17.32 -0.72 6.24
N ALA A 266 -16.18 -0.05 6.34
CA ALA A 266 -15.61 0.38 7.60
C ALA A 266 -14.82 1.68 7.45
N VAL A 267 -14.79 2.49 8.51
CA VAL A 267 -13.83 3.60 8.61
C VAL A 267 -12.53 3.06 9.21
N GLY A 268 -11.55 2.81 8.35
CA GLY A 268 -10.22 2.38 8.73
C GLY A 268 -9.26 3.54 8.98
N VAL A 269 -8.00 3.19 9.24
CA VAL A 269 -6.87 4.13 9.27
C VAL A 269 -5.84 3.66 8.24
N ASP A 270 -5.41 4.58 7.38
CA ASP A 270 -4.33 4.32 6.44
C ASP A 270 -3.05 4.03 7.25
N PRO A 271 -2.45 2.82 7.11
CA PRO A 271 -1.28 2.45 7.90
C PRO A 271 0.00 3.23 7.52
N ILE A 272 -0.01 3.96 6.39
CA ILE A 272 1.07 4.79 5.86
C ILE A 272 0.86 6.26 6.23
N GLU A 273 -0.36 6.77 6.10
CA GLU A 273 -0.63 8.19 6.32
C GLU A 273 -1.17 8.50 7.71
N ALA A 274 -1.62 7.49 8.46
CA ALA A 274 -2.29 7.61 9.75
C ALA A 274 -3.51 8.55 9.71
N VAL A 275 -4.19 8.58 8.56
CA VAL A 275 -5.43 9.31 8.32
C VAL A 275 -6.58 8.33 8.19
N SER A 276 -7.79 8.75 8.55
CA SER A 276 -8.99 7.95 8.34
C SER A 276 -9.21 7.72 6.85
N ILE A 277 -9.57 6.49 6.49
CA ILE A 277 -9.91 6.08 5.13
C ILE A 277 -11.20 5.27 5.14
N ASN A 278 -11.98 5.43 4.08
CA ASN A 278 -13.15 4.59 3.83
C ASN A 278 -12.68 3.31 3.15
N LEU A 279 -12.96 2.17 3.79
CA LEU A 279 -12.68 0.85 3.26
C LEU A 279 -14.00 0.17 2.95
N PHE A 280 -14.08 -0.52 1.80
CA PHE A 280 -15.31 -1.20 1.41
C PHE A 280 -15.11 -2.39 0.47
N SER A 281 -16.11 -3.24 0.35
CA SER A 281 -16.24 -4.28 -0.69
C SER A 281 -17.56 -4.11 -1.45
N THR A 282 -17.77 -4.93 -2.48
CA THR A 282 -18.90 -4.85 -3.41
C THR A 282 -19.37 -6.26 -3.79
N GLU A 283 -20.65 -6.52 -3.98
CA GLU A 283 -21.24 -7.77 -4.50
C GLU A 283 -20.73 -8.21 -5.88
N LEU A 284 -20.30 -7.25 -6.71
CA LEU A 284 -19.97 -7.55 -8.10
C LEU A 284 -18.49 -7.41 -8.45
N ASN A 285 -17.99 -8.42 -9.16
CA ASN A 285 -16.70 -8.39 -9.83
C ASN A 285 -16.62 -7.33 -10.94
N SER A 286 -15.54 -6.54 -10.97
CA SER A 286 -15.18 -5.68 -12.10
C SER A 286 -14.07 -6.31 -12.94
N LEU A 287 -14.44 -7.00 -14.02
CA LEU A 287 -13.50 -7.78 -14.84
C LEU A 287 -13.04 -7.07 -16.14
N GLU A 288 -13.59 -5.90 -16.46
CA GLU A 288 -13.25 -5.12 -17.67
C GLU A 288 -13.18 -3.62 -17.37
N GLY A 289 -12.04 -2.96 -17.61
CA GLY A 289 -11.91 -1.50 -17.42
C GLY A 289 -10.54 -1.00 -16.97
N HIS A 290 -10.51 0.19 -16.35
CA HIS A 290 -9.30 0.83 -15.82
C HIS A 290 -8.89 0.35 -14.41
N SER A 291 -9.79 -0.33 -13.70
CA SER A 291 -9.57 -0.98 -12.42
C SER A 291 -10.25 -2.35 -12.46
N THR A 292 -9.49 -3.43 -12.31
CA THR A 292 -10.04 -4.79 -12.18
C THR A 292 -9.99 -5.20 -10.72
N PHE A 293 -11.13 -5.54 -10.12
CA PHE A 293 -11.26 -6.00 -8.74
C PHE A 293 -12.33 -7.08 -8.63
N THR A 294 -12.29 -7.86 -7.55
CA THR A 294 -13.30 -8.87 -7.25
C THR A 294 -14.25 -8.45 -6.12
N ASP A 295 -15.34 -9.20 -5.96
CA ASP A 295 -16.34 -9.00 -4.91
C ASP A 295 -15.79 -9.20 -3.49
N GLY A 296 -14.67 -9.92 -3.35
CA GLY A 296 -13.94 -10.05 -2.11
C GLY A 296 -12.78 -9.07 -1.91
N ASP A 297 -12.49 -8.18 -2.86
CA ASP A 297 -11.36 -7.24 -2.73
C ASP A 297 -11.74 -6.08 -1.81
N LEU A 298 -10.86 -5.75 -0.87
CA LEU A 298 -11.02 -4.56 -0.04
C LEU A 298 -10.56 -3.32 -0.83
N LEU A 299 -11.48 -2.41 -1.08
CA LEU A 299 -11.30 -1.19 -1.87
C LEU A 299 -11.18 0.05 -0.99
N GLN A 300 -10.65 1.11 -1.61
CA GLN A 300 -10.69 2.49 -1.11
C GLN A 300 -11.54 3.36 -2.04
N GLU A 301 -12.00 4.50 -1.52
CA GLU A 301 -12.76 5.51 -2.28
C GLU A 301 -12.01 5.87 -3.58
N GLY A 302 -12.70 5.77 -4.72
CA GLY A 302 -12.08 5.83 -6.04
C GLY A 302 -11.78 4.46 -6.66
N GLY A 303 -12.17 3.34 -6.03
CA GLY A 303 -12.11 2.00 -6.63
C GLY A 303 -10.70 1.42 -6.75
N SER A 304 -9.72 1.93 -6.00
CA SER A 304 -8.40 1.31 -5.91
C SER A 304 -8.42 0.15 -4.93
N ILE A 305 -7.86 -1.00 -5.33
CA ILE A 305 -7.68 -2.15 -4.43
C ILE A 305 -6.71 -1.76 -3.31
N PHE A 306 -7.22 -1.72 -2.08
CA PHE A 306 -6.42 -1.60 -0.88
C PHE A 306 -5.77 -2.95 -0.53
N LEU A 307 -6.55 -4.02 -0.57
CA LEU A 307 -6.08 -5.41 -0.41
C LEU A 307 -6.90 -6.34 -1.30
N PRO A 308 -6.27 -7.28 -1.99
CA PRO A 308 -7.03 -8.31 -2.69
C PRO A 308 -7.58 -9.36 -1.73
N ASN A 309 -8.72 -9.99 -2.04
CA ASN A 309 -9.38 -10.99 -1.19
C ASN A 309 -8.41 -12.08 -0.72
N TRP A 310 -7.60 -12.59 -1.66
CA TRP A 310 -6.58 -13.58 -1.37
C TRP A 310 -5.65 -13.17 -0.22
N SER A 311 -5.29 -11.89 -0.10
CA SER A 311 -4.42 -11.42 0.99
C SER A 311 -5.09 -11.53 2.36
N LEU A 312 -6.42 -11.47 2.43
CA LEU A 312 -7.21 -11.63 3.66
C LEU A 312 -7.32 -13.09 4.09
N ILE A 313 -7.37 -14.04 3.16
CA ILE A 313 -7.72 -15.45 3.46
C ILE A 313 -6.56 -16.44 3.29
N GLN A 314 -5.48 -16.06 2.59
CA GLN A 314 -4.40 -16.97 2.18
C GLN A 314 -3.75 -17.78 3.31
N GLU A 315 -3.74 -17.25 4.54
CA GLU A 315 -3.09 -17.92 5.67
C GLU A 315 -3.74 -19.24 6.05
N TRP A 316 -5.02 -19.39 5.72
CA TRP A 316 -5.79 -20.60 5.95
C TRP A 316 -5.74 -21.56 4.77
N GLU A 317 -5.05 -21.17 3.70
CA GLU A 317 -4.84 -21.93 2.47
C GLU A 317 -6.19 -22.47 1.93
N PRO A 318 -7.19 -21.60 1.65
CA PRO A 318 -8.45 -22.02 1.08
C PRO A 318 -8.25 -22.58 -0.35
N LEU A 319 -9.23 -23.34 -0.83
CA LEU A 319 -9.19 -23.91 -2.18
C LEU A 319 -9.57 -22.89 -3.26
N ALA A 320 -10.33 -21.86 -2.90
CA ALA A 320 -10.65 -20.72 -3.75
C ALA A 320 -9.71 -19.56 -3.41
N ASN A 321 -9.41 -18.75 -4.42
CA ASN A 321 -8.57 -17.55 -4.25
C ASN A 321 -9.41 -16.30 -3.94
N ASP A 322 -10.72 -16.47 -3.94
CA ASP A 322 -11.73 -15.44 -3.77
C ASP A 322 -12.96 -16.08 -3.12
N LEU A 323 -13.50 -15.41 -2.11
CA LEU A 323 -14.60 -15.90 -1.26
C LEU A 323 -15.63 -14.80 -0.97
N GLY A 324 -15.59 -13.67 -1.70
CA GLY A 324 -16.41 -12.50 -1.39
C GLY A 324 -16.06 -11.86 -0.04
N LEU A 325 -16.76 -10.77 0.31
CA LEU A 325 -16.70 -10.12 1.60
C LEU A 325 -18.07 -9.54 1.95
N ASP A 326 -18.70 -10.11 2.98
CA ASP A 326 -20.05 -9.75 3.42
C ASP A 326 -20.09 -8.88 4.67
N ALA A 327 -18.96 -8.74 5.37
CA ALA A 327 -18.94 -7.85 6.52
C ALA A 327 -17.55 -7.31 6.73
N LEU A 328 -17.47 -6.09 7.23
CA LEU A 328 -16.22 -5.41 7.50
C LEU A 328 -16.36 -4.49 8.70
N ASP A 329 -15.35 -4.49 9.56
CA ASP A 329 -15.17 -3.49 10.59
C ASP A 329 -13.67 -3.25 10.85
N TYR A 330 -13.33 -2.12 11.46
CA TYR A 330 -11.98 -1.82 11.86
C TYR A 330 -11.94 -1.37 13.32
N VAL A 331 -11.44 -2.25 14.18
CA VAL A 331 -11.26 -1.96 15.61
C VAL A 331 -9.80 -1.67 15.87
N GLU A 332 -9.47 -0.45 16.30
CA GLU A 332 -8.11 -0.13 16.70
C GLU A 332 -7.67 -1.05 17.87
N PRO A 333 -6.61 -1.85 17.73
CA PRO A 333 -6.24 -2.83 18.74
C PRO A 333 -5.88 -2.18 20.09
N SER A 334 -6.63 -2.52 21.14
CA SER A 334 -6.56 -1.88 22.46
C SER A 334 -5.27 -2.17 23.26
N THR A 335 -4.42 -3.11 22.85
CA THR A 335 -3.25 -3.58 23.64
C THR A 335 -1.93 -3.75 22.89
N GLN A 336 -1.81 -3.29 21.65
CA GLN A 336 -0.51 -3.11 21.02
C GLN A 336 -0.40 -1.68 20.56
N ILE A 337 0.22 -0.87 21.43
CA ILE A 337 0.82 0.44 21.17
C ILE A 337 0.24 1.11 19.92
N ALA A 338 -0.66 2.08 20.10
CA ALA A 338 -1.19 3.02 19.11
C ALA A 338 -0.07 3.86 18.44
N CYS A 339 0.84 3.13 17.81
CA CYS A 339 2.16 3.50 17.38
C CYS A 339 2.49 2.64 16.16
N ARG A 340 1.50 2.51 15.27
CA ARG A 340 1.65 1.83 13.99
C ARG A 340 2.33 2.71 12.94
N LEU A 341 3.12 3.68 13.37
CA LEU A 341 3.89 4.57 12.51
C LEU A 341 5.23 3.95 12.07
N LEU A 342 5.40 2.63 12.14
CA LEU A 342 6.60 1.99 11.61
C LEU A 342 6.45 1.83 10.10
N GLN A 343 6.99 2.77 9.33
CA GLN A 343 6.79 2.79 7.88
C GLN A 343 7.97 3.42 7.14
N ILE A 344 8.18 2.98 5.90
CA ILE A 344 8.99 3.70 4.93
C ILE A 344 8.09 4.78 4.32
N THR A 345 8.52 6.03 4.35
CA THR A 345 7.77 7.18 3.78
C THR A 345 8.35 7.66 2.47
N ARG A 346 9.67 7.54 2.29
CA ARG A 346 10.35 7.95 1.05
C ARG A 346 11.52 7.03 0.74
N VAL A 347 11.77 6.85 -0.56
CA VAL A 347 12.99 6.24 -1.09
C VAL A 347 13.65 7.24 -2.03
N ASN A 348 14.90 7.61 -1.76
CA ASN A 348 15.60 8.70 -2.46
C ASN A 348 14.72 9.95 -2.59
N GLN A 349 14.18 10.44 -1.47
CA GLN A 349 13.26 11.59 -1.38
C GLN A 349 11.93 11.47 -2.16
N ILE A 350 11.73 10.40 -2.93
CA ILE A 350 10.46 10.11 -3.62
C ILE A 350 9.48 9.52 -2.60
N PRO A 351 8.30 10.14 -2.39
CA PRO A 351 7.24 9.57 -1.57
C PRO A 351 6.87 8.16 -2.02
N VAL A 352 6.61 7.24 -1.08
CA VAL A 352 6.17 5.87 -1.41
C VAL A 352 4.87 5.87 -2.24
N SER A 353 3.99 6.84 -2.04
CA SER A 353 2.78 7.03 -2.86
C SER A 353 3.07 7.34 -4.33
N GLN A 354 4.28 7.80 -4.65
CA GLN A 354 4.77 8.03 -6.01
C GLN A 354 5.61 6.87 -6.54
N ILE A 355 5.59 5.72 -5.88
CA ILE A 355 6.25 4.49 -6.34
C ILE A 355 5.14 3.50 -6.71
N ASP A 356 5.18 3.01 -7.94
CA ASP A 356 4.24 2.00 -8.40
C ASP A 356 4.40 0.71 -7.57
N PRO A 357 3.37 0.27 -6.83
CA PRO A 357 3.48 -0.89 -5.97
C PRO A 357 3.67 -2.21 -6.74
N MET A 358 3.29 -2.25 -8.02
CA MET A 358 3.41 -3.43 -8.88
C MET A 358 4.78 -3.50 -9.54
N THR A 359 5.24 -2.38 -10.12
CA THR A 359 6.46 -2.34 -10.93
C THR A 359 7.69 -1.84 -10.16
N GLY A 360 7.50 -1.12 -9.06
CA GLY A 360 8.59 -0.52 -8.26
C GLY A 360 9.24 0.71 -8.90
N TYR A 361 8.72 1.22 -10.03
CA TYR A 361 9.21 2.45 -10.64
C TYR A 361 8.66 3.68 -9.90
N ALA A 362 9.49 4.72 -9.77
CA ALA A 362 9.00 6.04 -9.37
C ALA A 362 8.19 6.69 -10.51
N ARG A 363 7.06 7.31 -10.16
CA ARG A 363 6.17 8.10 -11.02
C ARG A 363 6.18 9.55 -10.50
N GLN A 364 6.84 10.46 -11.20
CA GLN A 364 6.84 11.87 -10.79
C GLN A 364 5.51 12.52 -11.22
N ASP A 365 4.68 12.92 -10.25
CA ASP A 365 3.42 13.62 -10.49
C ASP A 365 3.67 14.89 -11.34
N THR A 366 3.19 14.90 -12.59
CA THR A 366 2.24 15.91 -13.13
C THR A 366 2.29 16.12 -14.64
N MET A 367 3.22 15.58 -15.44
CA MET A 367 3.14 15.79 -16.91
C MET A 367 3.46 14.60 -17.82
N GLU A 368 4.21 13.57 -17.40
CA GLU A 368 4.32 12.30 -18.15
C GLU A 368 4.64 11.15 -17.17
N PRO A 369 4.01 9.96 -17.29
CA PRO A 369 4.32 8.79 -16.45
C PRO A 369 5.68 8.21 -16.86
N GLN A 370 6.75 8.80 -16.35
CA GLN A 370 8.09 8.28 -16.59
C GLN A 370 8.41 7.22 -15.56
N ASN A 371 8.45 5.95 -15.98
CA ASN A 371 8.96 4.85 -15.16
C ASN A 371 10.45 5.08 -14.90
N ARG A 372 10.79 5.48 -13.67
CA ARG A 372 12.19 5.75 -13.27
C ARG A 372 12.67 4.74 -12.23
N PRO A 373 13.72 3.96 -12.52
CA PRO A 373 14.32 3.05 -11.54
C PRO A 373 15.17 3.83 -10.53
N PHE A 374 15.64 3.13 -9.49
CA PHE A 374 16.53 3.66 -8.47
C PHE A 374 17.91 3.02 -8.54
N GLY A 375 18.97 3.72 -8.15
CA GLY A 375 20.33 3.16 -8.27
C GLY A 375 21.39 3.82 -7.40
N ASP A 376 22.55 3.16 -7.35
CA ASP A 376 23.72 3.44 -6.51
C ASP A 376 23.35 3.56 -5.02
N TRP A 377 23.21 4.76 -4.49
CA TRP A 377 22.73 4.95 -3.14
C TRP A 377 21.20 5.01 -3.10
N ILE A 378 20.62 4.15 -2.29
CA ILE A 378 19.20 4.12 -1.93
C ILE A 378 19.08 4.63 -0.49
N VAL A 379 18.57 5.84 -0.34
CA VAL A 379 18.33 6.48 0.94
C VAL A 379 16.88 6.23 1.34
N VAL A 380 16.68 5.64 2.51
CA VAL A 380 15.34 5.29 3.01
C VAL A 380 14.99 6.20 4.17
N GLU A 381 13.89 6.92 4.02
CA GLU A 381 13.26 7.72 5.07
C GLU A 381 12.00 7.02 5.53
N GLY A 382 11.68 7.20 6.81
CA GLY A 382 10.54 6.53 7.41
C GLY A 382 10.16 7.14 8.74
N GLN A 383 8.99 6.71 9.22
CA GLN A 383 8.56 6.99 10.57
C GLN A 383 8.92 5.78 11.46
N LEU A 384 9.36 6.09 12.67
CA LEU A 384 9.66 5.11 13.71
C LEU A 384 8.86 5.48 14.97
N PRO A 385 8.56 4.50 15.84
CA PRO A 385 8.03 4.74 17.18
C PRO A 385 8.87 5.74 17.99
N SER A 386 8.24 6.72 18.64
CA SER A 386 8.88 7.72 19.52
C SER A 386 7.98 8.03 20.72
N PRO A 387 8.50 8.59 21.82
CA PRO A 387 7.66 9.00 22.95
C PRO A 387 6.64 10.09 22.59
N THR A 388 6.87 10.85 21.51
CA THR A 388 6.01 11.96 21.07
C THR A 388 4.81 11.46 20.26
N ASN A 389 5.04 10.54 19.32
CA ASN A 389 3.99 9.97 18.48
C ASN A 389 3.39 8.68 19.08
N CYS A 390 4.01 8.14 20.14
CA CYS A 390 3.59 6.91 20.81
C CYS A 390 3.70 7.06 22.33
N PRO A 391 2.70 7.70 22.98
CA PRO A 391 2.71 7.90 24.43
C PRO A 391 2.82 6.56 25.18
N GLY A 392 3.83 6.43 26.04
CA GLY A 392 4.09 5.19 26.80
C GLY A 392 5.01 4.18 26.11
N PHE A 393 5.46 4.44 24.89
CA PHE A 393 6.46 3.63 24.21
C PHE A 393 7.88 3.96 24.70
N ASP A 394 8.54 3.00 25.35
CA ASP A 394 9.92 3.14 25.82
C ASP A 394 10.92 2.72 24.73
N VAL A 395 11.41 3.70 23.98
CA VAL A 395 12.41 3.51 22.91
C VAL A 395 13.72 2.86 23.37
N THR A 396 14.00 2.80 24.68
CA THR A 396 15.25 2.24 25.21
C THR A 396 15.30 0.71 25.18
N HIS A 397 14.15 0.04 24.99
CA HIS A 397 14.06 -1.42 24.93
C HIS A 397 14.03 -1.99 23.52
N PHE A 398 14.03 -1.13 22.48
CA PHE A 398 13.83 -1.57 21.10
C PHE A 398 15.03 -1.25 20.21
N GLU A 399 15.19 -2.06 19.17
CA GLU A 399 16.11 -1.84 18.07
C GLU A 399 15.39 -2.10 16.74
N PHE A 400 15.85 -1.43 15.68
CA PHE A 400 15.29 -1.57 14.33
C PHE A 400 16.38 -1.84 13.30
N ARG A 401 15.99 -2.31 12.12
CA ARG A 401 16.84 -2.35 10.92
C ARG A 401 16.00 -2.25 9.65
N LEU A 402 16.67 -1.92 8.55
CA LEU A 402 16.10 -2.08 7.21
C LEU A 402 16.46 -3.49 6.71
N GLU A 403 15.49 -4.16 6.12
CA GLU A 403 15.68 -5.43 5.42
C GLU A 403 15.31 -5.25 3.95
N GLU A 404 15.96 -6.03 3.10
CA GLU A 404 15.66 -6.13 1.68
C GLU A 404 15.52 -7.60 1.26
N ARG A 405 14.77 -7.84 0.19
CA ARG A 405 14.84 -9.09 -0.56
C ARG A 405 14.76 -8.81 -2.06
N GLU A 406 15.51 -9.59 -2.82
CA GLU A 406 15.39 -9.62 -4.28
C GLU A 406 14.17 -10.46 -4.69
N LEU A 407 13.41 -9.95 -5.66
CA LEU A 407 12.26 -10.63 -6.25
C LEU A 407 12.68 -11.36 -7.53
N LEU A 408 12.75 -12.68 -7.46
CA LEU A 408 13.01 -13.53 -8.62
C LEU A 408 11.69 -14.01 -9.24
N THR A 409 11.74 -14.39 -10.52
CA THR A 409 10.57 -14.86 -11.30
C THR A 409 9.96 -16.18 -10.81
N ALA A 410 10.66 -16.95 -9.97
CA ALA A 410 10.21 -18.26 -9.47
C ALA A 410 9.84 -18.27 -7.97
N ALA A 411 10.55 -17.50 -7.14
CA ALA A 411 10.26 -17.31 -5.71
C ALA A 411 11.13 -16.16 -5.14
N PRO A 412 10.64 -15.35 -4.19
CA PRO A 412 11.45 -14.33 -3.54
C PRO A 412 12.60 -14.93 -2.71
N GLU A 413 13.73 -14.23 -2.66
CA GLU A 413 14.82 -14.58 -1.74
C GLU A 413 14.44 -14.31 -0.27
N PRO A 414 15.10 -14.95 0.71
CA PRO A 414 14.91 -14.62 2.12
C PRO A 414 15.30 -13.17 2.42
N TRP A 415 14.59 -12.55 3.37
CA TRP A 415 14.92 -11.22 3.86
C TRP A 415 16.34 -11.14 4.42
N GLN A 416 17.10 -10.17 3.92
CA GLN A 416 18.48 -9.90 4.33
C GLN A 416 18.58 -8.51 4.98
N PRO A 417 19.42 -8.35 6.01
CA PRO A 417 19.66 -7.03 6.58
C PRO A 417 20.40 -6.14 5.58
N VAL A 418 19.91 -4.92 5.40
CA VAL A 418 20.68 -3.90 4.68
C VAL A 418 21.83 -3.43 5.57
N SER A 419 23.05 -3.66 5.09
CA SER A 419 24.27 -3.24 5.80
C SER A 419 24.59 -1.76 5.56
N LEU A 420 25.03 -1.09 6.62
CA LEU A 420 25.49 0.30 6.65
C LEU A 420 27.00 0.39 6.92
N PRO A 421 27.87 -0.04 5.98
CA PRO A 421 29.29 -0.25 6.30
C PRO A 421 30.07 1.03 6.68
N GLU A 422 29.52 2.24 6.49
CA GLU A 422 30.27 3.50 6.67
C GLU A 422 29.50 4.61 7.41
N TRP A 423 28.37 4.33 8.07
CA TRP A 423 27.58 5.38 8.73
C TRP A 423 28.29 5.96 9.96
N GLN A 424 28.61 7.26 9.93
CA GLN A 424 29.25 8.00 11.03
C GLN A 424 28.63 9.39 11.13
N VAL A 425 27.69 9.61 12.05
CA VAL A 425 27.15 10.96 12.28
C VAL A 425 28.19 11.81 13.03
N THR A 426 29.03 12.55 12.30
CA THR A 426 29.88 13.60 12.89
C THR A 426 29.09 14.90 12.97
N ALA A 427 28.41 15.17 14.08
CA ALA A 427 27.78 16.47 14.32
C ALA A 427 28.83 17.56 14.57
N PRO A 428 28.91 18.65 13.77
CA PRO A 428 29.76 19.78 14.10
C PRO A 428 29.05 20.67 15.13
N ALA A 429 29.58 20.79 16.35
CA ALA A 429 29.11 21.79 17.32
C ALA A 429 29.55 23.20 16.86
N PRO A 430 28.69 24.24 17.00
CA PRO A 430 28.47 24.81 18.33
C PRO A 430 27.02 25.26 18.66
N PHE A 431 25.98 24.54 18.22
CA PHE A 431 24.61 24.74 18.78
C PHE A 431 23.90 23.46 19.25
N CYS A 432 24.56 22.30 19.29
CA CYS A 432 24.14 21.15 20.08
C CYS A 432 24.99 21.11 21.36
N ILE A 433 24.54 21.79 22.42
CA ILE A 433 25.36 22.11 23.59
C ILE A 433 25.48 20.90 24.52
N LEU A 434 26.70 20.33 24.58
CA LEU A 434 27.30 19.41 25.58
C LEU A 434 27.20 17.89 25.36
N ALA A 435 27.90 17.36 24.34
CA ALA A 435 28.47 16.01 24.38
C ALA A 435 29.62 15.87 23.34
N PRO A 436 30.62 14.99 23.57
CA PRO A 436 31.67 14.70 22.60
C PRO A 436 31.07 14.11 21.32
N THR A 437 31.81 14.22 20.21
CA THR A 437 31.54 13.58 18.92
C THR A 437 30.93 12.19 19.12
N VAL A 438 29.64 12.04 18.87
CA VAL A 438 28.98 10.72 18.96
C VAL A 438 29.36 9.98 17.69
N GLU A 439 30.47 9.26 17.72
CA GLU A 439 30.79 8.30 16.67
C GLU A 439 29.71 7.22 16.69
N TYR A 440 28.89 7.20 15.63
CA TYR A 440 28.05 6.07 15.34
C TYR A 440 28.98 4.91 14.95
N ALA A 441 29.21 3.96 15.85
CA ALA A 441 29.80 2.68 15.46
C ALA A 441 28.75 1.94 14.62
N PRO A 442 29.15 1.27 13.53
CA PRO A 442 28.22 0.57 12.63
C PRO A 442 27.32 -0.37 13.43
N PRO A 443 26.12 -0.71 12.91
CA PRO A 443 25.30 -1.75 13.51
C PRO A 443 26.16 -2.98 13.83
N SER A 444 25.68 -3.83 14.74
CA SER A 444 26.24 -5.20 14.81
C SER A 444 26.36 -5.79 13.40
N LEU A 445 27.19 -6.81 13.18
CA LEU A 445 27.31 -7.48 11.88
C LEU A 445 25.93 -7.90 11.28
N ASP A 446 24.88 -7.91 12.11
CA ASP A 446 23.50 -8.29 11.78
C ASP A 446 22.55 -7.09 11.50
N GLY A 447 23.04 -5.85 11.48
CA GLY A 447 22.30 -4.67 10.97
C GLY A 447 21.40 -3.90 11.96
N TRP A 448 21.36 -4.27 13.25
CA TRP A 448 20.43 -3.68 14.22
C TRP A 448 20.90 -2.34 14.82
N ILE A 449 19.96 -1.41 14.98
CA ILE A 449 20.14 -0.04 15.46
C ILE A 449 19.26 0.18 16.70
N PRO A 450 19.84 0.47 17.89
CA PRO A 450 19.03 0.81 19.07
C PRO A 450 18.16 2.05 18.83
N LEU A 451 16.86 1.95 19.04
CA LEU A 451 15.89 2.99 18.70
C LEU A 451 16.09 4.25 19.55
N ALA A 452 16.41 4.12 20.83
CA ALA A 452 16.76 5.27 21.67
C ALA A 452 17.93 6.08 21.10
N ARG A 453 18.94 5.42 20.53
CA ARG A 453 20.10 6.10 19.93
C ARG A 453 19.73 6.88 18.68
N TYR A 454 18.84 6.35 17.85
CA TYR A 454 18.31 7.07 16.69
C TYR A 454 17.61 8.37 17.12
N TRP A 455 16.77 8.31 18.17
CA TRP A 455 16.04 9.48 18.65
C TRP A 455 16.90 10.51 19.38
N ASP A 456 17.94 10.08 20.11
CA ASP A 456 18.93 11.00 20.70
C ASP A 456 19.55 11.90 19.62
N VAL A 457 19.86 11.34 18.44
CA VAL A 457 20.44 12.06 17.31
C VAL A 457 19.40 12.95 16.62
N LYS A 458 18.23 12.40 16.30
CA LYS A 458 17.15 13.10 15.57
C LYS A 458 16.65 14.34 16.33
N ASN A 459 16.41 14.20 17.63
CA ASN A 459 15.90 15.29 18.47
C ASN A 459 16.97 16.34 18.80
N GLY A 460 18.26 15.97 18.71
CA GLY A 460 19.37 16.84 19.09
C GLY A 460 19.88 17.75 17.98
N CYS A 461 19.92 17.28 16.72
CA CYS A 461 20.69 18.00 15.68
C CYS A 461 20.18 17.92 14.22
N GLU A 462 19.22 17.05 13.84
CA GLU A 462 18.82 16.94 12.42
C GLU A 462 17.37 16.42 12.23
N PRO A 463 16.39 17.27 11.86
CA PRO A 463 15.00 16.86 11.65
C PRO A 463 14.80 15.94 10.43
N GLY A 464 15.79 15.79 9.54
CA GLY A 464 15.77 14.94 8.34
C GLY A 464 16.56 13.64 8.45
N LEU A 465 16.73 13.08 9.66
CA LEU A 465 17.49 11.84 9.87
C LEU A 465 16.84 10.66 9.14
N ILE A 466 17.54 10.14 8.12
CA ILE A 466 17.15 8.95 7.35
C ILE A 466 17.12 7.70 8.25
N VAL A 467 16.29 6.72 7.90
CA VAL A 467 16.21 5.44 8.62
C VAL A 467 17.41 4.56 8.28
N ASN A 468 17.77 4.51 6.99
CA ASN A 468 18.90 3.71 6.51
C ASN A 468 19.36 4.20 5.12
N ALA A 469 20.55 3.80 4.70
CA ALA A 469 21.11 4.03 3.38
C ALA A 469 21.73 2.73 2.87
N TRP A 470 21.37 2.34 1.66
CA TRP A 470 21.82 1.11 1.02
C TRP A 470 22.60 1.46 -0.23
N ARG A 471 23.81 0.92 -0.38
CA ARG A 471 24.49 0.95 -1.68
C ARG A 471 24.06 -0.26 -2.48
N SER A 472 23.12 -0.07 -3.40
CA SER A 472 22.54 -1.14 -4.20
C SER A 472 23.50 -1.63 -5.29
N SER A 473 23.21 -2.81 -5.82
CA SER A 473 23.96 -3.44 -6.91
C SER A 473 23.03 -4.28 -7.76
N GLY A 474 23.33 -4.39 -9.06
CA GLY A 474 22.48 -5.13 -9.99
C GLY A 474 21.17 -4.42 -10.32
N ASP A 475 20.42 -5.03 -11.24
CA ASP A 475 19.27 -4.42 -11.94
C ASP A 475 18.02 -5.29 -11.75
N ALA A 476 17.63 -5.47 -10.49
CA ALA A 476 16.55 -6.38 -10.08
C ALA A 476 15.39 -5.63 -9.41
N HIS A 477 14.27 -6.33 -9.23
CA HIS A 477 13.21 -5.84 -8.35
C HIS A 477 13.55 -6.22 -6.91
N HIS A 478 13.39 -5.28 -5.98
CA HIS A 478 13.57 -5.52 -4.56
C HIS A 478 12.35 -5.07 -3.78
N GLU A 479 12.16 -5.68 -2.62
CA GLU A 479 11.24 -5.19 -1.60
C GLU A 479 12.03 -4.77 -0.37
N LEU A 480 11.63 -3.65 0.22
CA LEU A 480 12.23 -3.05 1.40
C LEU A 480 11.23 -3.06 2.55
N ARG A 481 11.69 -3.32 3.77
CA ARG A 481 10.87 -3.14 4.98
C ARG A 481 11.71 -2.76 6.19
N ILE A 482 11.10 -2.07 7.14
CA ILE A 482 11.69 -1.81 8.44
C ILE A 482 11.16 -2.85 9.42
N VAL A 483 12.07 -3.49 10.14
CA VAL A 483 11.71 -4.37 11.25
C VAL A 483 12.16 -3.73 12.57
N LEU A 484 11.35 -3.90 13.60
CA LEU A 484 11.63 -3.46 14.96
C LEU A 484 11.44 -4.64 15.91
N ARG A 485 12.33 -4.77 16.89
CA ARG A 485 12.24 -5.81 17.92
C ARG A 485 12.68 -5.30 19.28
N GLU A 486 12.28 -6.00 20.33
CA GLU A 486 12.91 -5.84 21.64
C GLU A 486 14.39 -6.28 21.59
N ILE A 487 15.25 -5.51 22.25
CA ILE A 487 16.69 -5.79 22.31
C ILE A 487 16.93 -7.20 22.89
N GLY A 488 17.62 -8.04 22.12
CA GLY A 488 17.90 -9.43 22.49
C GLY A 488 16.84 -10.45 22.03
N SER A 489 15.72 -10.00 21.47
CA SER A 489 14.75 -10.88 20.80
C SER A 489 15.30 -11.38 19.45
N THR A 490 14.89 -12.58 19.02
CA THR A 490 15.13 -13.08 17.66
C THR A 490 13.94 -12.86 16.73
N ILE A 491 12.80 -12.43 17.27
CA ILE A 491 11.54 -12.25 16.53
C ILE A 491 11.22 -10.74 16.47
N PRO A 492 10.88 -10.18 15.29
CA PRO A 492 10.39 -8.82 15.17
C PRO A 492 9.12 -8.59 16.00
N SER A 493 9.09 -7.51 16.76
CA SER A 493 7.91 -7.02 17.47
C SER A 493 6.97 -6.25 16.55
N LEU A 494 7.52 -5.51 15.57
CA LEU A 494 6.77 -4.78 14.55
C LEU A 494 7.51 -4.87 13.21
N VAL A 495 6.76 -4.86 12.10
CA VAL A 495 7.28 -4.89 10.73
C VAL A 495 6.47 -3.89 9.91
N SER A 496 7.14 -3.04 9.13
CA SER A 496 6.46 -2.12 8.21
C SER A 496 5.87 -2.85 7.02
N ARG A 497 4.97 -2.19 6.28
CA ARG A 497 4.63 -2.60 4.91
C ARG A 497 5.90 -2.68 4.05
N GLU A 498 5.88 -3.60 3.10
CA GLU A 498 6.92 -3.80 2.10
C GLU A 498 6.79 -2.74 1.00
N VAL A 499 7.90 -2.10 0.64
CA VAL A 499 7.98 -1.15 -0.47
C VAL A 499 8.76 -1.79 -1.60
N ARG A 500 8.10 -2.00 -2.75
CA ARG A 500 8.74 -2.50 -3.96
C ARG A 500 9.48 -1.38 -4.66
N ILE A 501 10.71 -1.65 -5.10
CA ILE A 501 11.50 -0.76 -5.94
C ILE A 501 12.15 -1.51 -7.10
N ARG A 502 12.27 -0.85 -8.25
CA ARG A 502 13.06 -1.32 -9.38
C ARG A 502 14.45 -0.71 -9.30
N LEU A 503 15.47 -1.56 -9.30
CA LEU A 503 16.85 -1.10 -9.39
C LEU A 503 17.34 -1.03 -10.82
N ASP A 504 18.16 -0.01 -11.07
CA ASP A 504 19.08 0.07 -12.19
C ASP A 504 20.43 0.63 -11.71
N ASN A 505 21.43 -0.24 -11.76
CA ASN A 505 22.82 0.04 -11.45
C ASN A 505 23.72 -0.09 -12.67
N THR A 506 23.17 -0.20 -13.87
CA THR A 506 23.92 -0.07 -15.10
C THR A 506 24.09 1.42 -15.42
N ALA A 507 25.20 1.80 -16.05
CA ALA A 507 25.47 3.18 -16.44
C ALA A 507 25.67 3.20 -17.96
N PRO A 508 25.27 4.26 -18.67
CA PRO A 508 25.42 4.33 -20.10
C PRO A 508 26.88 4.11 -20.52
N LYS A 509 27.18 3.03 -21.24
CA LYS A 509 28.53 2.80 -21.76
C LYS A 509 28.76 3.65 -22.99
N ALA A 510 29.77 4.51 -22.91
CA ALA A 510 30.20 5.32 -24.04
C ALA A 510 31.73 5.36 -24.11
N SER A 511 32.26 5.09 -25.30
CA SER A 511 33.69 5.20 -25.60
C SER A 511 33.96 6.39 -26.54
N LEU A 512 35.17 6.91 -26.46
CA LEU A 512 35.68 7.91 -27.41
C LEU A 512 35.93 7.29 -28.80
N VAL A 513 36.18 5.98 -28.86
CA VAL A 513 36.37 5.22 -30.10
C VAL A 513 35.14 4.36 -30.33
N ARG A 514 34.51 4.46 -31.50
CA ARG A 514 33.31 3.68 -31.85
C ARG A 514 33.56 2.20 -31.64
N SER A 515 32.91 1.62 -30.64
CA SER A 515 32.79 0.17 -30.48
C SER A 515 31.38 -0.27 -30.87
N PRO A 516 31.20 -1.43 -31.51
CA PRO A 516 29.88 -2.07 -31.62
C PRO A 516 29.20 -2.29 -30.26
N ASP A 517 30.00 -2.33 -29.19
CA ASP A 517 29.58 -2.60 -27.81
C ASP A 517 29.26 -1.33 -26.99
N ASP A 518 29.37 -0.12 -27.58
CA ASP A 518 29.03 1.15 -26.90
C ASP A 518 27.52 1.42 -26.96
N ASP A 519 26.88 1.57 -25.80
CA ASP A 519 25.43 1.82 -25.64
C ASP A 519 25.04 3.13 -26.31
N VAL A 520 25.93 4.12 -26.21
CA VAL A 520 25.79 5.43 -26.84
C VAL A 520 26.72 5.57 -28.04
N GLN A 521 26.16 5.84 -29.22
CA GLN A 521 26.94 6.11 -30.43
C GLN A 521 26.49 7.38 -31.11
N LEU A 522 27.48 8.06 -31.70
CA LEU A 522 27.31 9.24 -32.54
C LEU A 522 27.91 8.95 -33.92
N THR A 523 27.10 9.20 -34.94
CA THR A 523 27.42 9.14 -36.36
C THR A 523 27.22 10.55 -36.93
N LEU A 524 28.24 11.05 -37.61
CA LEU A 524 28.19 12.33 -38.31
C LEU A 524 28.07 12.05 -39.79
N SER A 525 27.16 12.72 -40.50
CA SER A 525 27.02 12.57 -41.96
C SER A 525 26.94 13.94 -42.63
N ASP A 526 27.43 14.05 -43.86
CA ASP A 526 27.18 15.24 -44.67
C ASP A 526 25.71 15.33 -45.12
N SER A 527 25.33 16.44 -45.76
CA SER A 527 23.98 16.64 -46.28
C SER A 527 23.56 15.64 -47.38
N ALA A 528 24.50 14.88 -47.93
CA ALA A 528 24.25 13.81 -48.90
C ALA A 528 24.15 12.42 -48.23
N GLY A 529 24.29 12.34 -46.90
CA GLY A 529 24.23 11.11 -46.12
C GLY A 529 25.54 10.32 -46.10
N ASN A 530 26.67 10.90 -46.50
CA ASN A 530 27.96 10.23 -46.41
C ASN A 530 28.52 10.37 -44.99
N GLU A 531 28.86 9.25 -44.35
CA GLU A 531 29.44 9.23 -43.00
C GLU A 531 30.81 9.94 -42.96
N LEU A 532 30.97 10.82 -41.98
CA LEU A 532 32.18 11.56 -41.67
C LEU A 532 32.95 10.78 -40.60
N THR A 533 34.16 10.33 -40.95
CA THR A 533 35.06 9.62 -40.03
C THR A 533 36.09 10.59 -39.43
N ASP A 534 36.81 10.15 -38.38
CA ASP A 534 37.84 10.95 -37.67
C ASP A 534 39.02 11.43 -38.56
N GLN A 535 39.03 11.11 -39.87
CA GLN A 535 40.00 11.55 -40.86
C GLN A 535 39.40 12.25 -42.09
N CYS A 536 38.08 12.48 -42.13
CA CYS A 536 37.43 13.14 -43.26
C CYS A 536 37.68 14.66 -43.24
N GLU A 537 38.19 15.20 -44.35
CA GLU A 537 38.27 16.64 -44.61
C GLU A 537 36.99 17.09 -45.31
N ILE A 538 36.16 17.84 -44.60
CA ILE A 538 34.99 18.51 -45.16
C ILE A 538 35.47 19.78 -45.84
N THR A 539 35.32 19.85 -47.15
CA THR A 539 35.61 21.07 -47.92
C THR A 539 34.30 21.77 -48.25
N ALA A 540 34.16 23.03 -47.85
CA ALA A 540 32.98 23.80 -48.25
C ALA A 540 32.90 23.89 -49.78
N THR A 541 31.75 23.51 -50.35
CA THR A 541 31.58 23.33 -51.80
C THR A 541 31.35 24.64 -52.55
N ASN A 542 31.09 25.74 -51.83
CA ASN A 542 31.05 27.12 -52.35
C ASN A 542 31.17 28.13 -51.17
N SER A 543 31.39 29.41 -51.46
CA SER A 543 31.63 30.46 -50.44
C SER A 543 30.37 30.95 -49.71
N LEU A 544 29.19 30.33 -49.95
CA LEU A 544 27.88 30.81 -49.50
C LEU A 544 26.92 29.71 -48.99
N SER A 545 27.30 28.43 -49.01
CA SER A 545 26.46 27.36 -48.45
C SER A 545 26.91 27.01 -47.05
N ASP A 546 25.93 26.91 -46.18
CA ASP A 546 26.05 26.45 -44.81
C ASP A 546 26.58 25.00 -44.81
N THR A 547 27.71 24.77 -44.14
CA THR A 547 28.23 23.42 -43.93
C THR A 547 27.34 22.71 -42.90
N VAL A 548 26.30 22.05 -43.40
CA VAL A 548 25.34 21.30 -42.57
C VAL A 548 25.81 19.86 -42.37
N ILE A 549 25.96 19.47 -41.11
CA ILE A 549 26.30 18.12 -40.67
C ILE A 549 25.05 17.52 -40.02
N LEU A 550 24.62 16.37 -40.52
CA LEU A 550 23.55 15.59 -39.92
C LEU A 550 24.10 14.80 -38.73
N LEU A 551 23.43 14.93 -37.59
CA LEU A 551 23.79 14.25 -36.36
C LEU A 551 22.82 13.08 -36.18
N GLN A 552 23.37 11.88 -36.22
CA GLN A 552 22.62 10.66 -35.95
C GLN A 552 23.27 9.94 -34.78
N GLY A 553 22.47 9.24 -33.99
CA GLY A 553 23.02 8.44 -32.91
C GLY A 553 22.04 7.43 -32.38
N ARG A 554 22.52 6.65 -31.44
CA ARG A 554 21.73 5.63 -30.77
C ARG A 554 22.09 5.55 -29.31
N ALA A 555 21.07 5.35 -28.49
CA ALA A 555 21.16 4.90 -27.12
C ALA A 555 20.40 3.57 -27.09
N ARG A 556 21.14 2.45 -26.95
CA ARG A 556 20.56 1.10 -27.01
C ARG A 556 21.21 0.20 -25.99
N ASP A 557 20.44 -0.75 -25.46
CA ASP A 557 21.02 -1.93 -24.84
C ASP A 557 21.74 -2.75 -25.91
N ASN A 558 23.06 -2.84 -25.81
CA ASN A 558 23.87 -3.64 -26.73
C ASN A 558 23.89 -5.12 -26.41
N GLY A 559 23.13 -5.58 -25.40
CA GLY A 559 22.96 -6.95 -24.94
C GLY A 559 23.36 -8.02 -25.95
N GLN A 560 24.66 -8.31 -26.07
CA GLN A 560 25.19 -9.40 -26.90
C GLN A 560 24.99 -10.72 -26.14
N GLY A 561 23.74 -11.04 -25.82
CA GLY A 561 23.32 -12.29 -25.20
C GLY A 561 23.37 -12.34 -23.67
N SER A 562 23.64 -11.23 -22.98
CA SER A 562 23.44 -11.12 -21.53
C SER A 562 22.39 -10.03 -21.26
N PRO A 563 21.23 -10.34 -20.66
CA PRO A 563 20.17 -9.39 -20.32
C PRO A 563 20.55 -8.41 -19.18
N THR A 564 21.83 -8.10 -19.04
CA THR A 564 22.44 -7.35 -17.92
C THR A 564 23.64 -6.51 -18.37
N SER A 565 23.78 -6.24 -19.67
CA SER A 565 25.06 -5.70 -20.20
C SER A 565 24.99 -4.36 -20.90
N GLY A 566 23.81 -3.80 -21.19
CA GLY A 566 23.63 -2.41 -21.60
C GLY A 566 22.54 -1.73 -20.78
N ASP A 567 22.58 -0.40 -20.78
CA ASP A 567 21.59 0.43 -20.10
C ASP A 567 20.28 0.50 -20.92
N GLU A 568 19.15 0.31 -20.25
CA GLU A 568 17.80 0.34 -20.83
C GLU A 568 17.03 1.61 -20.46
N HIS A 569 17.60 2.54 -19.70
CA HIS A 569 16.85 3.61 -19.05
C HIS A 569 17.45 5.00 -19.34
N PHE A 570 17.15 5.58 -20.50
CA PHE A 570 17.64 6.92 -20.88
C PHE A 570 16.61 8.02 -20.67
N ASP A 571 17.01 9.17 -20.12
CA ASP A 571 16.14 10.35 -19.91
C ASP A 571 16.19 11.31 -21.10
N HIS A 572 17.37 11.86 -21.40
CA HIS A 572 17.56 12.85 -22.47
C HIS A 572 19.00 12.86 -22.97
N TYR A 573 19.26 13.61 -24.05
CA TYR A 573 20.61 13.88 -24.51
C TYR A 573 20.90 15.36 -24.73
N ASP A 574 22.19 15.69 -24.65
CA ASP A 574 22.72 17.00 -25.01
C ASP A 574 23.83 16.87 -26.06
N LEU A 575 23.78 17.79 -27.02
CA LEU A 575 24.75 17.92 -28.10
C LEU A 575 25.57 19.19 -27.90
N HIS A 576 26.89 19.05 -27.96
CA HIS A 576 27.83 20.15 -27.86
C HIS A 576 28.87 20.08 -28.97
N TRP A 577 29.44 21.22 -29.34
CA TRP A 577 30.52 21.30 -30.32
C TRP A 577 31.71 22.11 -29.80
N SER A 578 32.89 21.84 -30.35
CA SER A 578 34.11 22.63 -30.15
C SER A 578 34.97 22.62 -31.41
N GLY A 579 35.91 23.55 -31.54
CA GLY A 579 36.84 23.58 -32.67
C GLY A 579 37.16 24.97 -33.21
N GLY A 580 37.85 25.01 -34.35
CA GLY A 580 38.16 26.25 -35.08
C GLY A 580 39.20 27.18 -34.46
N ASP A 581 39.55 26.97 -33.18
CA ASP A 581 40.42 27.75 -32.27
C ASP A 581 39.76 28.02 -30.90
N LEU A 582 38.50 27.62 -30.72
CA LEU A 582 37.77 27.75 -29.47
C LEU A 582 38.27 26.74 -28.42
N GLY A 583 38.49 27.24 -27.20
CA GLY A 583 38.92 26.44 -26.04
C GLY A 583 37.77 25.88 -25.19
N GLY A 584 36.52 25.93 -25.68
CA GLY A 584 35.31 25.58 -24.93
C GLY A 584 34.36 24.69 -25.73
N TRP A 585 33.29 24.24 -25.07
CA TRP A 585 32.19 23.49 -25.67
C TRP A 585 30.94 24.38 -25.70
N ASP A 586 30.39 24.60 -26.87
CA ASP A 586 29.14 25.33 -27.07
C ASP A 586 28.00 24.35 -27.33
N ARG A 587 26.81 24.65 -26.80
CA ARG A 587 25.62 23.82 -27.02
C ARG A 587 25.17 23.98 -28.47
N ILE A 588 24.87 22.86 -29.13
CA ILE A 588 24.17 22.90 -30.43
C ILE A 588 22.70 23.10 -30.10
N ASP A 589 22.01 24.06 -30.70
CA ASP A 589 20.56 24.26 -30.54
C ASP A 589 19.77 23.49 -31.62
N LEU A 590 18.54 23.08 -31.32
CA LEU A 590 17.68 22.43 -32.32
C LEU A 590 17.30 23.47 -33.38
N ALA A 591 17.24 23.03 -34.63
CA ALA A 591 16.90 23.93 -35.71
C ALA A 591 15.43 24.41 -35.62
N PRO A 592 15.11 25.61 -36.12
CA PRO A 592 13.73 26.08 -36.17
C PRO A 592 12.81 25.10 -36.89
N GLY A 593 11.85 24.52 -36.17
CA GLY A 593 10.90 23.52 -36.70
C GLY A 593 11.14 22.08 -36.23
N GLU A 594 12.27 21.80 -35.59
CA GLU A 594 12.46 20.58 -34.80
C GLU A 594 11.70 20.72 -33.48
N ALA A 595 10.92 19.70 -33.11
CA ALA A 595 10.13 19.77 -31.90
C ALA A 595 11.04 19.73 -30.64
N PRO A 596 10.73 20.49 -29.58
CA PRO A 596 11.59 20.56 -28.38
C PRO A 596 11.80 19.21 -27.67
N ASP A 597 10.88 18.28 -27.87
CA ASP A 597 10.86 16.91 -27.34
C ASP A 597 11.89 15.98 -27.99
N PHE A 598 12.48 16.35 -29.14
CA PHE A 598 13.48 15.51 -29.81
C PHE A 598 14.71 15.22 -28.95
N ARG A 599 15.03 16.05 -27.95
CA ARG A 599 16.13 15.83 -26.99
C ARG A 599 15.77 14.88 -25.86
N SER A 600 14.50 14.61 -25.67
CA SER A 600 14.03 13.63 -24.69
C SER A 600 14.07 12.23 -25.28
N TYR A 601 14.47 11.27 -24.46
CA TYR A 601 14.22 9.85 -24.69
C TYR A 601 12.90 9.39 -24.05
N THR A 602 12.04 10.34 -23.65
CA THR A 602 10.73 10.06 -23.03
C THR A 602 9.61 10.00 -24.06
N SER A 603 8.50 9.40 -23.65
CA SER A 603 7.35 8.99 -24.48
C SER A 603 6.85 10.05 -25.47
N GLY A 604 6.45 9.60 -26.67
CA GLY A 604 5.95 10.46 -27.76
C GLY A 604 6.75 10.30 -29.05
N ARG A 605 7.98 9.81 -28.93
CA ARG A 605 8.84 9.40 -30.04
C ARG A 605 8.44 8.00 -30.52
N SER A 606 7.97 7.92 -31.76
CA SER A 606 7.58 6.63 -32.38
C SER A 606 8.77 5.71 -32.69
N ASP A 607 9.99 6.23 -32.59
CA ASP A 607 11.23 5.51 -32.83
C ASP A 607 11.87 4.93 -31.56
N LEU A 608 11.30 5.17 -30.37
CA LEU A 608 11.75 4.63 -29.09
C LEU A 608 10.72 3.65 -28.49
N ASP A 609 11.17 2.77 -27.60
CA ASP A 609 10.30 1.93 -26.76
C ASP A 609 9.90 2.63 -25.44
N ASP A 610 9.19 1.93 -24.57
CA ASP A 610 8.66 2.43 -23.30
C ASP A 610 9.76 2.70 -22.25
N THR A 611 10.96 2.16 -22.45
CA THR A 611 12.14 2.44 -21.63
C THR A 611 12.95 3.63 -22.14
N GLY A 612 12.59 4.17 -23.32
CA GLY A 612 13.27 5.27 -23.97
C GLY A 612 14.50 4.85 -24.78
N THR A 613 14.67 3.56 -25.02
CA THR A 613 15.75 3.04 -25.85
C THR A 613 15.28 2.81 -27.28
N LEU A 614 16.25 2.59 -28.16
CA LEU A 614 15.95 2.15 -29.50
C LEU A 614 15.61 0.65 -29.52
N PRO A 615 14.53 0.24 -30.21
CA PRO A 615 14.26 -1.18 -30.42
C PRO A 615 15.50 -1.90 -30.98
N PRO A 616 15.79 -3.16 -30.61
CA PRO A 616 17.02 -3.84 -31.01
C PRO A 616 17.31 -3.89 -32.52
N ALA A 617 16.27 -3.77 -33.36
CA ALA A 617 16.36 -3.76 -34.82
C ALA A 617 16.50 -2.36 -35.45
N ALA A 618 16.46 -1.29 -34.66
CA ALA A 618 16.49 0.10 -35.16
C ALA A 618 17.90 0.53 -35.57
N THR A 619 17.96 1.39 -36.60
CA THR A 619 19.19 2.10 -37.02
C THR A 619 19.37 3.38 -36.22
N ASP A 620 20.52 4.06 -36.38
CA ASP A 620 20.77 5.37 -35.75
C ASP A 620 19.62 6.35 -36.02
N VAL A 621 19.12 7.00 -34.96
CA VAL A 621 18.06 7.99 -35.04
C VAL A 621 18.63 9.37 -35.30
N TYR A 622 17.80 10.22 -35.89
CA TYR A 622 18.11 11.62 -36.07
C TYR A 622 18.16 12.32 -34.71
N LEU A 623 19.28 12.99 -34.41
CA LEU A 623 19.49 13.77 -33.19
C LEU A 623 19.47 15.29 -33.46
N GLY A 624 19.53 15.70 -34.72
CA GLY A 624 19.54 17.10 -35.13
C GLY A 624 20.51 17.39 -36.26
N GLN A 625 20.65 18.67 -36.60
CA GLN A 625 21.59 19.17 -37.59
C GLN A 625 22.51 20.23 -36.98
N PHE A 626 23.78 20.20 -37.38
CA PHE A 626 24.79 21.17 -36.98
C PHE A 626 25.23 21.99 -38.19
N ASN A 627 24.88 23.27 -38.20
CA ASN A 627 25.31 24.21 -39.22
C ASN A 627 26.59 24.92 -38.73
N LEU A 628 27.74 24.41 -39.15
CA LEU A 628 29.04 24.89 -38.65
C LEU A 628 29.23 26.40 -38.90
N ASP A 629 28.81 26.90 -40.05
CA ASP A 629 28.93 28.31 -40.41
C ASP A 629 28.07 29.20 -39.51
N ALA A 630 26.82 28.83 -39.27
CA ALA A 630 25.90 29.58 -38.42
C ALA A 630 26.35 29.55 -36.96
N GLU A 631 26.66 28.36 -36.43
CA GLU A 631 27.06 28.14 -35.04
C GLU A 631 28.39 28.84 -34.72
N TYR A 632 29.42 28.67 -35.56
CA TYR A 632 30.70 29.32 -35.33
C TYR A 632 30.61 30.84 -35.44
N ARG A 633 29.79 31.39 -36.35
CA ARG A 633 29.55 32.83 -36.44
C ARG A 633 28.76 33.36 -35.24
N ALA A 634 27.80 32.59 -34.74
CA ALA A 634 27.02 32.98 -33.56
C ALA A 634 27.94 33.16 -32.33
N VAL A 635 28.94 32.30 -32.17
CA VAL A 635 29.90 32.36 -31.07
C VAL A 635 31.00 33.40 -31.30
N THR A 636 31.56 33.48 -32.50
CA THR A 636 32.81 34.24 -32.75
C THR A 636 32.64 35.53 -33.55
N GLY A 637 31.53 35.69 -34.27
CA GLY A 637 31.34 36.74 -35.28
C GLY A 637 32.21 36.57 -36.54
N MET A 638 32.95 35.48 -36.68
CA MET A 638 33.87 35.19 -37.79
C MET A 638 33.43 33.95 -38.59
N ALA A 639 33.99 33.78 -39.79
CA ALA A 639 33.82 32.54 -40.55
C ALA A 639 34.64 31.39 -39.94
N PRO A 640 34.19 30.12 -40.07
CA PRO A 640 34.92 28.97 -39.56
C PRO A 640 36.33 28.86 -40.12
N ARG A 641 37.29 28.47 -39.28
CA ARG A 641 38.71 28.34 -39.67
C ARG A 641 39.06 26.91 -40.08
N LYS A 642 40.14 26.77 -40.87
CA LYS A 642 40.71 25.46 -41.20
C LYS A 642 41.32 24.80 -39.95
N CYS A 643 40.59 23.89 -39.33
CA CYS A 643 40.97 23.23 -38.07
C CYS A 643 40.20 21.92 -37.87
N GLY A 644 40.57 21.21 -36.79
CA GLY A 644 39.76 20.12 -36.25
C GLY A 644 38.57 20.67 -35.45
N TYR A 645 37.43 20.01 -35.60
CA TYR A 645 36.18 20.25 -34.88
C TYR A 645 35.75 18.94 -34.22
N ALA A 646 35.00 19.05 -33.13
CA ALA A 646 34.46 17.91 -32.40
C ALA A 646 32.99 18.14 -32.04
N ILE A 647 32.18 17.10 -32.19
CA ILE A 647 30.81 17.04 -31.69
C ILE A 647 30.76 16.02 -30.56
N ARG A 648 30.20 16.40 -29.42
CA ARG A 648 29.99 15.55 -28.25
C ARG A 648 28.51 15.30 -28.05
N LEU A 649 28.17 14.03 -27.88
CA LEU A 649 26.87 13.56 -27.43
C LEU A 649 27.01 13.14 -25.96
N THR A 650 26.21 13.76 -25.09
CA THR A 650 26.02 13.35 -23.69
C THR A 650 24.63 12.77 -23.56
N VAL A 651 24.52 11.54 -23.08
CA VAL A 651 23.24 10.90 -22.77
C VAL A 651 23.11 10.83 -21.25
N VAL A 652 21.94 11.18 -20.75
CA VAL A 652 21.58 11.13 -19.32
C VAL A 652 20.64 9.96 -19.12
N ASP A 653 20.96 9.11 -18.16
CA ASP A 653 20.15 7.98 -17.68
C ASP A 653 19.00 8.51 -16.78
N ARG A 654 17.84 7.86 -16.75
CA ARG A 654 16.67 8.29 -15.97
C ARG A 654 16.64 7.74 -14.54
N THR A 655 17.61 6.92 -14.17
CA THR A 655 17.80 6.35 -12.85
C THR A 655 17.90 7.45 -11.78
N ILE A 656 17.09 7.30 -10.74
CA ILE A 656 17.13 8.15 -9.56
C ILE A 656 18.29 7.68 -8.69
N VAL A 657 19.41 8.37 -8.86
CA VAL A 657 20.62 8.13 -8.08
C VAL A 657 20.55 8.93 -6.79
N GLY A 658 20.52 8.22 -5.67
CA GLY A 658 20.67 8.87 -4.38
C GLY A 658 22.10 9.32 -4.17
N TYR A 659 22.27 10.31 -3.30
CA TYR A 659 23.57 10.73 -2.82
C TYR A 659 23.57 10.64 -1.30
N PHE A 660 24.58 9.99 -0.74
CA PHE A 660 24.74 9.90 0.71
C PHE A 660 26.17 10.23 1.16
N VAL A 661 26.29 11.23 2.03
CA VAL A 661 27.56 11.62 2.66
C VAL A 661 27.54 11.21 4.12
N ALA A 662 27.99 9.99 4.39
CA ALA A 662 27.91 9.39 5.71
C ALA A 662 28.41 10.30 6.85
N ARG A 663 29.56 10.96 6.66
CA ARG A 663 30.17 11.87 7.67
C ARG A 663 29.31 13.08 8.03
N ARG A 664 28.51 13.58 7.09
CA ARG A 664 27.67 14.77 7.30
C ARG A 664 26.21 14.39 7.50
N ASN A 665 25.90 13.10 7.38
CA ASN A 665 24.54 12.58 7.25
C ASN A 665 23.70 13.34 6.20
N ALA A 666 24.39 13.98 5.24
CA ALA A 666 23.75 14.75 4.19
C ALA A 666 23.35 13.80 3.08
N HIS A 667 22.11 13.93 2.63
CA HIS A 667 21.60 13.16 1.52
C HIS A 667 20.95 14.09 0.49
N GLY A 668 20.89 13.60 -0.74
CA GLY A 668 20.29 14.30 -1.86
C GLY A 668 19.89 13.32 -2.93
N THR A 669 19.31 13.87 -3.99
CA THR A 669 18.96 13.12 -5.19
C THR A 669 19.59 13.80 -6.38
N SER A 670 20.12 13.00 -7.30
CA SER A 670 20.49 13.45 -8.62
C SER A 670 19.79 12.56 -9.62
N ILE A 671 19.24 13.19 -10.66
CA ILE A 671 18.75 12.43 -11.80
C ILE A 671 19.96 12.09 -12.66
N GLY A 672 20.16 10.80 -12.86
CA GLY A 672 20.90 10.27 -14.00
C GLY A 672 22.40 10.14 -13.85
N ARG A 673 22.87 9.06 -14.43
CA ARG A 673 24.26 8.84 -14.82
C ARG A 673 24.45 9.40 -16.22
N THR A 674 25.66 9.79 -16.58
CA THR A 674 25.92 10.35 -17.92
C THR A 674 26.90 9.48 -18.69
N GLY A 675 26.53 9.09 -19.91
CA GLY A 675 27.44 8.57 -20.92
C GLY A 675 27.86 9.67 -21.88
N GLN A 676 29.13 9.68 -22.30
CA GLN A 676 29.63 10.65 -23.27
C GLN A 676 30.43 9.99 -24.39
N THR A 677 30.09 10.32 -25.63
CA THR A 677 30.90 10.00 -26.80
C THR A 677 31.14 11.26 -27.63
N GLN A 678 32.18 11.26 -28.45
CA GLN A 678 32.46 12.38 -29.35
C GLN A 678 33.00 11.88 -30.69
N ARG A 679 32.81 12.71 -31.72
CA ARG A 679 33.34 12.51 -33.07
C ARG A 679 34.09 13.76 -33.50
N THR A 680 35.17 13.56 -34.23
CA THR A 680 35.99 14.65 -34.74
C THR A 680 35.97 14.68 -36.26
N PHE A 681 36.13 15.87 -36.84
CA PHE A 681 36.28 16.04 -38.28
C PHE A 681 37.18 17.24 -38.58
N CYS A 682 37.81 17.23 -39.75
CA CYS A 682 38.60 18.36 -40.23
C CYS A 682 37.74 19.20 -41.18
N PHE A 683 37.76 20.52 -41.03
CA PHE A 683 37.09 21.42 -41.97
C PHE A 683 38.11 22.27 -42.73
N THR A 684 37.88 22.42 -44.02
CA THR A 684 38.61 23.33 -44.90
C THR A 684 37.64 24.32 -45.54
N PRO A 685 37.78 25.62 -45.26
CA PRO A 685 36.97 26.65 -45.89
C PRO A 685 37.12 26.61 -47.42
N ALA A 686 36.05 26.95 -48.13
CA ALA A 686 36.13 27.15 -49.57
C ALA A 686 37.22 28.20 -49.85
N VAL A 687 38.12 27.89 -50.80
CA VAL A 687 39.10 28.88 -51.25
C VAL A 687 38.30 30.02 -51.88
N THR A 688 38.21 31.15 -51.19
CA THR A 688 37.75 32.39 -51.80
C THR A 688 38.82 32.76 -52.81
N VAL A 689 38.50 32.56 -54.09
CA VAL A 689 39.25 33.18 -55.17
C VAL A 689 38.94 34.66 -55.07
N GLU A 690 39.82 35.42 -54.41
CA GLU A 690 39.77 36.89 -54.38
C GLU A 690 39.82 37.50 -55.79
#